data_AF-A0A4Y2AYX4-F1
#
_entry.id   AF-A0A4Y2AYX4-F1
#
_cell.length_a   1.000
_cell.length_b   1.000
_cell.length_c   1.000
_cell.angle_alpha   90.00
_cell.angle_beta   90.00
_cell.angle_gamma   90.00
#
_symmetry.space_group_name_H-M   'P 1'
#
loop_
_entity.id
_entity.type
_entity.pdbx_description
1 polymer ?
#
loop_
_entity_poly.entity_id
_entity_poly.type
_entity_poly.pdbx_seq_one_letter_code
_entity_poly.pdbx_strand_id
1 'polypeptide(L)'
;MPSVTGNPKGSESLPLQRRSQTGRWSGVRIVLRSNHKLRYLRPAVASISHMNDSSRDVNAGIDDGVLMDFTSLGPTPLSGELTEDKLKLKEAYEALLIVSLNQPYSEEYKLFSERVKELAASNYNCTYTEDVVNYFTASFHDAVLMLCEVINETKLLGEDPFNGTIITSRLKNKKISGISGLVTINEKGDRVADYALLDQNDTVKGNFEVVLTYFGATKEYKEVSSIHWPGGRIPKDKPKCGFDGKDPACYKRGLRLLETSLIITLFLLVVIIIVGVLTYRKIRLESKLANMSWRVRWDEITFLKDIRNSCMMSRLSITSAMSSKMEHGWVCWTPSFPNSLYLESCAADAASNRFILTGTYKGNTVAVKKVYKQKKIELTRSILFELKKIREAQHQNIANFIGACIDAPNVAILTEYCPKGSLQDVLKNESLDLDWMFRYSLINDIVKGLSYLHNGEMETHGRLRSSNCLVDSHFVVKLTDFGLPSFRHPESMANCEEKDMKKLLWKAPELLRLPVCPPQGTTKGDVYSFGIIMQEISLREEPFYPFRDSMTVAEILARVRTKENPPFRPVVPTESCAAGLLSLMRCCWAEEPEERPDISQIKSEMRVLNRGQNGEVNIMDNLLMRMEQYAHNLESLVEQRTAAFMEEKKKSEELLYQVLPKSVAEQLKRGKAVEPEYFDSVTVFFSDVVGFTQMCSMSTPIQVVDFLNDLYTCFDAIINDFDVYKVETIGDAYMVVSGLPDRNGMRHAKEIARMSLALLKAVTSFKIRHRQDDTVKLRIGIHSGPCCAGVVGQKMPRYCLFGDTINTASRMESTGEQLKIHVSPDTKIALDYFGNFTLVPREEIQVKGKGKMQTYWLISENEAARVTPSPAVQKRSKDQVKRRR
;
A
#
# COMPACT_ATOMS: atom_id res chain seq x y z
N MET A 1 -1.06 23.63 57.13
CA MET A 1 -1.70 23.88 55.82
C MET A 1 -0.68 24.52 54.90
N PRO A 2 -0.64 24.25 53.59
CA PRO A 2 -1.71 23.69 52.75
C PRO A 2 -1.35 22.33 52.10
N SER A 3 -2.29 21.86 51.27
CA SER A 3 -2.58 20.49 50.93
C SER A 3 -2.96 20.34 49.44
N VAL A 4 -2.63 19.16 48.89
CA VAL A 4 -3.25 18.37 47.78
C VAL A 4 -3.12 18.77 46.30
N THR A 5 -2.70 17.75 45.51
CA THR A 5 -3.14 17.25 44.18
C THR A 5 -2.13 17.30 43.02
N GLY A 6 -1.86 16.13 42.41
CA GLY A 6 -1.19 15.97 41.12
C GLY A 6 -0.53 14.61 40.87
N ASN A 7 -1.23 13.71 40.17
CA ASN A 7 -0.85 12.36 39.70
C ASN A 7 0.46 12.26 38.87
N PRO A 8 1.01 11.03 38.73
CA PRO A 8 1.48 10.54 37.43
C PRO A 8 0.90 9.15 37.03
N LYS A 9 0.20 9.10 35.89
CA LYS A 9 0.14 7.94 34.95
C LYS A 9 1.39 8.07 34.04
N GLY A 10 2.09 7.08 33.48
CA GLY A 10 1.96 5.64 33.28
C GLY A 10 2.68 5.31 31.94
N SER A 11 3.57 4.32 31.90
CA SER A 11 4.07 3.64 30.68
C SER A 11 4.91 2.41 31.11
N GLU A 12 4.33 1.22 31.13
CA GLU A 12 4.34 0.19 30.07
C GLU A 12 5.31 -0.96 30.40
N SER A 13 4.74 -2.02 30.99
CA SER A 13 5.29 -3.36 31.07
C SER A 13 4.72 -4.20 29.92
N LEU A 14 5.59 -4.92 29.21
CA LEU A 14 5.21 -6.05 28.34
C LEU A 14 5.56 -7.38 29.04
N PRO A 15 4.81 -8.46 28.77
CA PRO A 15 4.54 -9.51 29.74
C PRO A 15 5.56 -10.66 29.70
N LEU A 16 6.01 -11.12 30.87
CA LEU A 16 6.67 -12.41 31.02
C LEU A 16 5.64 -13.46 31.46
N GLN A 17 5.38 -14.37 30.54
CA GLN A 17 4.49 -15.52 30.65
C GLN A 17 5.01 -16.51 31.71
N ARG A 18 4.13 -16.99 32.57
CA ARG A 18 4.40 -18.01 33.61
C ARG A 18 5.00 -19.29 33.01
N ARG A 19 6.05 -19.82 33.65
CA ARG A 19 6.18 -21.25 33.90
C ARG A 19 6.64 -21.47 35.34
N SER A 20 5.88 -22.30 36.03
CA SER A 20 6.14 -22.83 37.37
C SER A 20 7.37 -23.74 37.35
N GLN A 21 8.27 -23.57 38.30
CA GLN A 21 8.91 -24.72 38.97
C GLN A 21 9.52 -24.27 40.30
N THR A 22 8.99 -24.87 41.35
CA THR A 22 9.48 -24.83 42.72
C THR A 22 10.81 -25.58 42.80
N GLY A 23 11.90 -24.86 43.07
CA GLY A 23 13.21 -25.44 43.38
C GLY A 23 13.93 -24.53 44.36
N ARG A 24 13.99 -24.94 45.63
CA ARG A 24 14.79 -24.25 46.66
C ARG A 24 16.23 -24.72 46.52
N TRP A 25 17.11 -23.83 46.07
CA TRP A 25 18.51 -24.12 45.84
C TRP A 25 19.35 -23.82 47.08
N SER A 26 19.80 -24.86 47.79
CA SER A 26 20.86 -24.79 48.80
C SER A 26 22.19 -25.16 48.16
N GLY A 27 22.81 -24.21 47.47
CA GLY A 27 24.11 -24.37 46.80
C GLY A 27 25.15 -23.38 47.35
N VAL A 28 26.41 -23.78 47.32
CA VAL A 28 27.58 -22.92 47.58
C VAL A 28 27.52 -21.72 46.65
N ARG A 29 27.49 -20.50 47.20
CA ARG A 29 27.47 -19.26 46.39
C ARG A 29 28.85 -18.64 46.37
N ILE A 30 29.38 -18.48 45.17
CA ILE A 30 30.67 -17.83 44.92
C ILE A 30 30.42 -16.33 44.72
N VAL A 31 31.06 -15.49 45.53
CA VAL A 31 30.99 -14.03 45.46
C VAL A 31 32.37 -13.50 45.05
N LEU A 32 32.43 -12.66 44.03
CA LEU A 32 33.70 -12.10 43.55
C LEU A 32 33.93 -10.70 44.10
N ARG A 33 35.12 -10.46 44.64
CA ARG A 33 35.54 -9.18 45.22
C ARG A 33 36.04 -8.17 44.20
N SER A 34 36.35 -8.57 42.97
CA SER A 34 36.90 -7.65 41.96
C SER A 34 36.45 -8.01 40.56
N ASN A 35 35.94 -7.00 39.83
CA ASN A 35 35.46 -7.14 38.46
C ASN A 35 36.58 -7.27 37.41
N HIS A 36 37.82 -6.86 37.74
CA HIS A 36 38.90 -6.79 36.75
C HIS A 36 39.52 -8.15 36.40
N LYS A 37 39.44 -9.14 37.31
CA LYS A 37 40.02 -10.48 37.10
C LYS A 37 39.00 -11.53 36.61
N LEU A 38 37.74 -11.14 36.41
CA LEU A 38 36.62 -12.02 35.99
C LEU A 38 36.86 -12.76 34.67
N ARG A 39 37.65 -12.18 33.78
CA ARG A 39 37.95 -12.72 32.44
C ARG A 39 38.85 -13.97 32.49
N TYR A 40 39.64 -14.13 33.55
CA TYR A 40 40.55 -15.26 33.74
C TYR A 40 39.92 -16.42 34.52
N LEU A 41 38.89 -16.13 35.33
CA LEU A 41 38.16 -17.13 36.11
C LEU A 41 37.04 -17.81 35.31
N ARG A 42 36.40 -17.11 34.36
CA ARG A 42 35.32 -17.68 33.51
C ARG A 42 35.75 -18.90 32.69
N PRO A 43 36.90 -18.90 31.99
CA PRO A 43 37.35 -20.07 31.23
C PRO A 43 37.78 -21.21 32.15
N ALA A 44 38.42 -20.90 33.29
CA ALA A 44 38.90 -21.90 34.25
C ALA A 44 37.75 -22.70 34.91
N VAL A 45 36.62 -22.03 35.21
CA VAL A 45 35.39 -22.67 35.72
C VAL A 45 34.70 -23.51 34.62
N ALA A 46 34.80 -23.12 33.34
CA ALA A 46 34.23 -23.86 32.21
C ALA A 46 35.10 -25.05 31.72
N SER A 47 36.41 -25.03 31.96
CA SER A 47 37.31 -26.14 31.59
C SER A 47 37.27 -27.33 32.56
N ILE A 48 36.67 -27.17 33.74
CA ILE A 48 36.49 -28.27 34.72
C ILE A 48 35.22 -29.10 34.41
N SER A 49 34.26 -28.54 33.67
CA SER A 49 33.01 -29.22 33.29
C SER A 49 33.10 -30.12 32.05
N HIS A 50 34.25 -30.21 31.37
CA HIS A 50 34.40 -30.94 30.10
C HIS A 50 34.99 -32.36 30.22
N MET A 51 35.16 -32.92 31.42
CA MET A 51 35.81 -34.22 31.62
C MET A 51 34.87 -35.43 31.76
N ASN A 52 33.55 -35.30 31.60
CA ASN A 52 32.64 -36.45 31.54
C ASN A 52 31.74 -36.41 30.30
N ASP A 53 31.65 -37.58 29.67
CA ASP A 53 31.55 -37.81 28.24
C ASP A 53 30.12 -37.89 27.69
N SER A 54 30.00 -37.70 26.38
CA SER A 54 29.00 -38.31 25.48
C SER A 54 27.50 -38.20 25.83
N SER A 55 26.81 -37.17 25.31
CA SER A 55 25.58 -37.27 24.49
C SER A 55 24.74 -35.97 24.47
N ARG A 56 24.43 -35.52 23.25
CA ARG A 56 23.33 -34.63 22.79
C ARG A 56 23.13 -33.26 23.47
N ASP A 57 23.37 -32.23 22.65
CA ASP A 57 22.71 -30.90 22.60
C ASP A 57 21.91 -30.45 23.83
N VAL A 58 22.54 -29.63 24.68
CA VAL A 58 21.81 -28.70 25.57
C VAL A 58 22.51 -27.34 25.57
N ASN A 59 21.77 -26.32 25.12
CA ASN A 59 22.16 -24.91 25.16
C ASN A 59 22.46 -24.48 26.60
N ALA A 60 23.65 -23.92 26.81
CA ALA A 60 24.12 -23.38 28.08
C ALA A 60 23.30 -22.14 28.52
N GLY A 61 22.19 -22.39 29.22
CA GLY A 61 21.61 -21.48 30.19
C GLY A 61 22.19 -21.80 31.56
N ILE A 62 22.56 -20.77 32.33
CA ILE A 62 22.93 -20.91 33.74
C ILE A 62 21.64 -21.25 34.49
N ASP A 63 21.29 -22.53 34.47
CA ASP A 63 20.27 -23.20 35.26
C ASP A 63 20.51 -24.70 35.03
N ASP A 64 21.28 -25.35 35.90
CA ASP A 64 21.01 -26.74 36.30
C ASP A 64 21.93 -27.19 37.44
N GLY A 65 21.32 -27.93 38.37
CA GLY A 65 21.91 -28.44 39.58
C GLY A 65 22.96 -29.50 39.34
N VAL A 66 24.20 -29.16 39.64
CA VAL A 66 25.20 -30.10 40.15
C VAL A 66 25.77 -29.49 41.41
N LEU A 67 25.58 -30.16 42.54
CA LEU A 67 26.22 -29.82 43.81
C LEU A 67 27.70 -30.18 43.68
N MET A 68 28.52 -29.29 43.12
CA MET A 68 29.97 -29.46 43.18
C MET A 68 30.43 -29.12 44.60
N ASP A 69 30.94 -30.12 45.30
CA ASP A 69 31.55 -29.99 46.61
C ASP A 69 32.87 -29.23 46.45
N PHE A 70 32.83 -27.90 46.46
CA PHE A 70 34.04 -27.07 46.38
C PHE A 70 34.95 -27.24 47.61
N THR A 71 34.49 -27.91 48.66
CA THR A 71 35.30 -28.37 49.80
C THR A 71 36.22 -29.53 49.45
N SER A 72 35.95 -30.28 48.36
CA SER A 72 36.83 -31.35 47.86
C SER A 72 38.05 -30.85 47.09
N LEU A 73 38.14 -29.53 46.86
CA LEU A 73 39.43 -28.85 46.70
C LEU A 73 40.07 -28.71 48.10
N GLY A 74 40.32 -29.85 48.75
CA GLY A 74 41.41 -29.94 49.71
C GLY A 74 42.70 -29.45 49.03
N PRO A 75 43.71 -29.03 49.81
CA PRO A 75 44.94 -28.49 49.25
C PRO A 75 45.62 -29.59 48.45
N THR A 76 45.35 -29.67 47.16
CA THR A 76 46.29 -30.29 46.25
C THR A 76 47.47 -29.34 46.25
N PRO A 77 48.61 -29.72 46.86
CA PRO A 77 49.79 -28.92 46.73
C PRO A 77 50.05 -28.89 45.23
N LEU A 78 50.00 -27.73 44.61
CA LEU A 78 50.54 -27.54 43.28
C LEU A 78 52.07 -27.62 43.38
N SER A 79 52.58 -28.80 43.76
CA SER A 79 53.97 -29.17 43.78
C SER A 79 54.34 -29.63 42.37
N GLY A 80 54.74 -28.67 41.54
CA GLY A 80 55.27 -28.86 40.19
C GLY A 80 55.53 -27.48 39.58
N GLU A 81 56.55 -27.36 38.73
CA GLU A 81 57.00 -26.07 38.17
C GLU A 81 55.82 -25.19 37.72
N LEU A 82 55.70 -24.01 38.33
CA LEU A 82 54.58 -23.10 38.10
C LEU A 82 54.74 -22.43 36.73
N THR A 83 53.92 -22.85 35.77
CA THR A 83 53.69 -22.09 34.54
C THR A 83 53.05 -20.74 34.84
N GLU A 84 53.38 -19.71 34.05
CA GLU A 84 52.94 -18.31 34.25
C GLU A 84 51.41 -18.17 34.39
N ASP A 85 50.67 -19.04 33.70
CA ASP A 85 49.20 -19.08 33.76
C ASP A 85 48.66 -19.65 35.08
N LYS A 86 49.35 -20.59 35.72
CA LYS A 86 48.96 -21.11 37.05
C LYS A 86 49.19 -20.07 38.15
N LEU A 87 50.22 -19.25 38.02
CA LEU A 87 50.48 -18.10 38.91
C LEU A 87 49.38 -17.04 38.77
N LYS A 88 49.00 -16.68 37.54
CA LYS A 88 47.89 -15.75 37.26
C LYS A 88 46.55 -16.28 37.78
N LEU A 89 46.34 -17.59 37.71
CA LEU A 89 45.14 -18.23 38.26
C LEU A 89 45.13 -18.15 39.79
N LYS A 90 46.26 -18.46 40.44
CA LYS A 90 46.42 -18.39 41.91
C LYS A 90 46.19 -16.97 42.43
N GLU A 91 46.67 -15.94 41.73
CA GLU A 91 46.38 -14.53 42.04
C GLU A 91 44.92 -14.12 41.78
N ALA A 92 44.18 -14.87 40.95
CA ALA A 92 42.77 -14.59 40.69
C ALA A 92 41.86 -15.15 41.80
N TYR A 93 42.25 -16.27 42.42
CA TYR A 93 41.51 -16.88 43.55
C TYR A 93 41.53 -16.03 44.82
N GLU A 94 42.50 -15.14 45.01
CA GLU A 94 42.52 -14.14 46.10
C GLU A 94 41.29 -13.21 46.10
N ALA A 95 40.66 -13.02 44.93
CA ALA A 95 39.44 -12.23 44.80
C ALA A 95 38.15 -13.03 45.07
N LEU A 96 38.23 -14.29 45.47
CA LEU A 96 37.10 -15.19 45.67
C LEU A 96 36.62 -15.20 47.12
N LEU A 97 35.32 -15.07 47.32
CA LEU A 97 34.62 -15.38 48.57
C LEU A 97 33.70 -16.56 48.34
N ILE A 98 33.77 -17.55 49.23
CA ILE A 98 32.93 -18.74 49.15
C ILE A 98 31.91 -18.68 50.28
N VAL A 99 30.62 -18.70 49.96
CA VAL A 99 29.55 -18.87 50.95
C VAL A 99 29.14 -20.33 50.96
N SER A 100 29.43 -21.04 52.06
CA SER A 100 29.03 -22.44 52.28
C SER A 100 28.09 -22.57 53.48
N LEU A 101 27.54 -23.76 53.68
CA LEU A 101 26.94 -24.12 54.97
C LEU A 101 28.02 -24.11 56.05
N ASN A 102 27.66 -23.67 57.26
CA ASN A 102 28.57 -23.66 58.40
C ASN A 102 28.82 -25.11 58.84
N GLN A 103 30.06 -25.59 58.69
CA GLN A 103 30.42 -26.93 59.12
C GLN A 103 30.63 -26.96 60.65
N PRO A 104 30.08 -27.96 61.35
CA PRO A 104 30.30 -28.12 62.78
C PRO A 104 31.72 -28.62 63.03
N TYR A 105 32.40 -28.00 64.00
CA TYR A 105 33.76 -28.39 64.42
C TYR A 105 33.80 -28.98 65.84
N SER A 106 32.65 -29.38 66.39
CA SER A 106 32.57 -30.01 67.72
C SER A 106 33.34 -31.32 67.75
N GLU A 107 33.91 -31.68 68.89
CA GLU A 107 34.58 -32.99 69.05
C GLU A 107 33.61 -34.15 68.81
N GLU A 108 32.34 -33.99 69.20
CA GLU A 108 31.28 -34.96 68.94
C GLU A 108 31.11 -35.23 67.43
N TYR A 109 31.18 -34.19 66.59
CA TYR A 109 31.07 -34.34 65.15
C TYR A 109 32.30 -35.02 64.54
N LYS A 110 33.50 -34.76 65.06
CA LYS A 110 34.73 -35.45 64.62
C LYS A 110 34.66 -36.95 64.92
N LEU A 111 34.25 -37.32 66.13
CA LEU A 111 34.03 -38.71 66.52
C LEU A 111 32.95 -39.39 65.67
N PHE A 112 31.85 -38.67 65.38
CA PHE A 112 30.82 -39.15 64.45
C PHE A 112 31.38 -39.39 63.05
N SER A 113 32.17 -38.46 62.53
CA SER A 113 32.81 -38.55 61.22
C SER A 113 33.75 -39.76 61.14
N GLU A 114 34.61 -39.98 62.14
CA GLU A 114 35.49 -41.17 62.19
C GLU A 114 34.68 -42.47 62.19
N ARG A 115 33.62 -42.55 63.02
CA ARG A 115 32.74 -43.72 63.07
C ARG A 115 32.03 -43.99 61.74
N VAL A 116 31.61 -42.94 61.03
CA VAL A 116 30.99 -43.09 59.70
C VAL A 116 32.00 -43.61 58.68
N LYS A 117 33.26 -43.15 58.73
CA LYS A 117 34.32 -43.65 57.84
C LYS A 117 34.63 -45.13 58.11
N GLU A 118 34.72 -45.52 59.39
CA GLU A 118 34.91 -46.92 59.78
C GLU A 118 33.78 -47.82 59.27
N LEU A 119 32.51 -47.41 59.48
CA LEU A 119 31.35 -48.16 59.01
C LEU A 119 31.27 -48.24 57.48
N ALA A 120 31.66 -47.18 56.78
CA ALA A 120 31.69 -47.17 55.32
C ALA A 120 32.77 -48.10 54.76
N ALA A 121 33.94 -48.15 55.40
CA ALA A 121 35.00 -49.08 55.06
C ALA A 121 34.59 -50.54 55.36
N SER A 122 33.99 -50.81 56.53
CA SER A 122 33.63 -52.18 56.93
C SER A 122 32.45 -52.75 56.14
N ASN A 123 31.39 -51.96 55.91
CA ASN A 123 30.13 -52.48 55.35
C ASN A 123 30.05 -52.33 53.83
N TYR A 124 30.77 -51.36 53.26
CA TYR A 124 30.65 -50.99 51.84
C TYR A 124 31.99 -50.88 51.10
N ASN A 125 33.13 -51.15 51.77
CA ASN A 125 34.48 -51.07 51.20
C ASN A 125 34.81 -49.71 50.54
N CYS A 126 34.31 -48.62 51.12
CA CYS A 126 34.52 -47.26 50.62
C CYS A 126 35.51 -46.50 51.52
N THR A 127 36.50 -45.83 50.91
CA THR A 127 37.49 -45.00 51.63
C THR A 127 37.23 -43.53 51.39
N TYR A 128 37.19 -42.74 52.46
CA TYR A 128 37.04 -41.28 52.37
C TYR A 128 38.41 -40.61 52.21
N THR A 129 38.52 -39.69 51.25
CA THR A 129 39.74 -38.91 50.98
C THR A 129 39.86 -37.65 51.84
N GLU A 130 38.76 -37.19 52.43
CA GLU A 130 38.69 -35.95 53.22
C GLU A 130 38.84 -36.22 54.73
N ASP A 131 39.36 -35.24 55.48
CA ASP A 131 39.61 -35.36 56.93
C ASP A 131 38.31 -35.45 57.76
N VAL A 132 37.21 -34.85 57.29
CA VAL A 132 35.91 -34.88 57.96
C VAL A 132 34.83 -35.24 56.94
N VAL A 133 33.86 -36.08 57.33
CA VAL A 133 32.74 -36.47 56.45
C VAL A 133 31.85 -35.25 56.16
N ASN A 134 31.30 -35.17 54.95
CA ASN A 134 30.44 -34.06 54.52
C ASN A 134 29.27 -33.81 55.51
N TYR A 135 28.97 -32.54 55.77
CA TYR A 135 27.86 -32.05 56.60
C TYR A 135 26.51 -32.70 56.28
N PHE A 136 26.23 -32.99 55.00
CA PHE A 136 24.96 -33.61 54.61
C PHE A 136 24.73 -34.96 55.29
N THR A 137 25.78 -35.75 55.54
CA THR A 137 25.68 -37.04 56.22
C THR A 137 25.18 -36.88 57.65
N ALA A 138 25.67 -35.88 58.38
CA ALA A 138 25.12 -35.55 59.70
C ALA A 138 23.72 -34.93 59.62
N SER A 139 23.41 -34.19 58.56
CA SER A 139 22.05 -33.66 58.39
C SER A 139 21.01 -34.78 58.25
N PHE A 140 21.35 -35.91 57.61
CA PHE A 140 20.50 -37.09 57.54
C PHE A 140 20.38 -37.79 58.89
N HIS A 141 21.48 -37.94 59.62
CA HIS A 141 21.46 -38.47 60.99
C HIS A 141 20.51 -37.66 61.88
N ASP A 142 20.61 -36.34 61.83
CA ASP A 142 19.77 -35.45 62.63
C ASP A 142 18.31 -35.44 62.17
N ALA A 143 18.05 -35.63 60.88
CA ALA A 143 16.69 -35.75 60.37
C ALA A 143 16.01 -37.04 60.88
N VAL A 144 16.74 -38.16 60.95
CA VAL A 144 16.22 -39.41 61.52
C VAL A 144 16.01 -39.25 63.03
N LEU A 145 16.97 -38.65 63.76
CA LEU A 145 16.84 -38.37 65.18
C LEU A 145 15.60 -37.53 65.48
N MET A 146 15.41 -36.45 64.72
CA MET A 146 14.26 -35.55 64.81
C MET A 146 12.94 -36.27 64.53
N LEU A 147 12.90 -37.12 63.50
CA LEU A 147 11.73 -37.92 63.18
C LEU A 147 11.41 -38.91 64.32
N CYS A 148 12.41 -39.61 64.85
CA CYS A 148 12.24 -40.53 65.98
C CYS A 148 11.67 -39.82 67.21
N GLU A 149 12.16 -38.60 67.52
CA GLU A 149 11.66 -37.82 68.64
C GLU A 149 10.19 -37.44 68.46
N VAL A 150 9.80 -36.98 67.27
CA VAL A 150 8.40 -36.61 66.97
C VAL A 150 7.47 -37.82 66.94
N ILE A 151 7.93 -38.98 66.45
CA ILE A 151 7.16 -40.23 66.50
C ILE A 151 6.96 -40.67 67.95
N ASN A 152 8.00 -40.60 68.78
CA ASN A 152 7.91 -40.96 70.20
C ASN A 152 6.96 -40.02 70.95
N GLU A 153 7.02 -38.72 70.69
CA GLU A 153 6.10 -37.72 71.23
C GLU A 153 4.64 -37.98 70.79
N THR A 154 4.43 -38.32 69.52
CA THR A 154 3.10 -38.66 68.97
C THR A 154 2.54 -39.92 69.63
N LYS A 155 3.39 -40.92 69.88
CA LYS A 155 3.00 -42.16 70.58
C LYS A 155 2.67 -41.91 72.05
N LEU A 156 3.42 -41.05 72.74
CA LEU A 156 3.16 -40.67 74.15
C LEU A 156 1.82 -39.96 74.31
N LEU A 157 1.37 -39.22 73.29
CA LEU A 157 0.08 -38.54 73.27
C LEU A 157 -1.09 -39.43 72.83
N GLY A 158 -0.85 -40.71 72.53
CA GLY A 158 -1.88 -41.68 72.15
C GLY A 158 -2.41 -41.53 70.72
N GLU A 159 -1.72 -40.76 69.88
CA GLU A 159 -2.08 -40.57 68.47
C GLU A 159 -1.37 -41.59 67.56
N ASP A 160 -1.87 -41.74 66.33
CA ASP A 160 -1.32 -42.68 65.36
C ASP A 160 0.09 -42.26 64.88
N PRO A 161 1.15 -43.03 65.20
CA PRO A 161 2.52 -42.72 64.80
C PRO A 161 2.79 -42.93 63.30
N PHE A 162 1.82 -43.42 62.52
CA PHE A 162 1.93 -43.55 61.07
C PHE A 162 1.25 -42.42 60.31
N ASN A 163 0.58 -41.49 61.00
CA ASN A 163 -0.07 -40.35 60.35
C ASN A 163 0.94 -39.23 60.03
N GLY A 164 1.37 -39.18 58.77
CA GLY A 164 2.35 -38.19 58.30
C GLY A 164 1.92 -36.73 58.45
N THR A 165 0.61 -36.42 58.47
CA THR A 165 0.13 -35.03 58.61
C THR A 165 0.35 -34.48 60.02
N ILE A 166 0.15 -35.33 61.02
CA ILE A 166 0.37 -35.04 62.45
C ILE A 166 1.87 -34.89 62.72
N ILE A 167 2.68 -35.81 62.18
CA ILE A 167 4.14 -35.75 62.30
C ILE A 167 4.68 -34.45 61.69
N THR A 168 4.21 -34.10 60.48
CA THR A 168 4.66 -32.89 59.78
C THR A 168 4.21 -31.61 60.49
N SER A 169 3.03 -31.58 61.11
CA SER A 169 2.59 -30.40 61.87
C SER A 169 3.43 -30.19 63.14
N ARG A 170 3.83 -31.27 63.83
CA ARG A 170 4.71 -31.21 65.01
C ARG A 170 6.17 -30.91 64.70
N LEU A 171 6.64 -31.21 63.49
CA LEU A 171 7.99 -30.86 63.06
C LEU A 171 8.19 -29.35 62.90
N LYS A 172 7.11 -28.58 62.65
CA LYS A 172 7.17 -27.13 62.48
C LYS A 172 7.54 -26.44 63.80
N ASN A 173 8.37 -25.40 63.72
CA ASN A 173 8.84 -24.61 64.89
C ASN A 173 9.62 -25.40 65.96
N LYS A 174 10.12 -26.60 65.64
CA LYS A 174 10.87 -27.41 66.61
C LYS A 174 12.37 -27.09 66.54
N LYS A 175 13.02 -27.14 67.70
CA LYS A 175 14.48 -27.02 67.86
C LYS A 175 15.01 -28.28 68.50
N ILE A 176 16.03 -28.90 67.89
CA ILE A 176 16.64 -30.15 68.38
C ILE A 176 18.16 -29.99 68.35
N SER A 177 18.83 -30.49 69.39
CA SER A 177 20.28 -30.59 69.42
C SER A 177 20.71 -31.87 68.69
N GLY A 178 21.20 -31.71 67.46
CA GLY A 178 21.73 -32.80 66.64
C GLY A 178 23.25 -32.84 66.65
N ILE A 179 23.83 -33.83 65.98
CA ILE A 179 25.28 -33.97 65.84
C ILE A 179 25.88 -32.85 64.97
N SER A 180 25.07 -32.27 64.08
CA SER A 180 25.45 -31.09 63.29
C SER A 180 25.31 -29.76 64.02
N GLY A 181 24.90 -29.78 65.30
CA GLY A 181 24.60 -28.60 66.12
C GLY A 181 23.10 -28.39 66.32
N LEU A 182 22.71 -27.17 66.69
CA LEU A 182 21.31 -26.83 66.96
C LEU A 182 20.50 -26.73 65.66
N VAL A 183 19.66 -27.73 65.40
CA VAL A 183 18.77 -27.76 64.24
C VAL A 183 17.46 -27.05 64.56
N THR A 184 17.12 -26.02 63.79
CA THR A 184 15.86 -25.27 63.95
C THR A 184 15.00 -25.42 62.69
N ILE A 185 13.76 -25.84 62.87
CA ILE A 185 12.74 -25.88 61.81
C ILE A 185 11.83 -24.66 61.96
N ASN A 186 11.58 -23.93 60.88
CA ASN A 186 10.72 -22.74 60.91
C ASN A 186 9.21 -23.09 60.85
N GLU A 187 8.36 -22.06 60.86
CA GLU A 187 6.90 -22.20 60.82
C GLU A 187 6.39 -22.91 59.56
N LYS A 188 7.17 -22.87 58.49
CA LYS A 188 6.84 -23.49 57.20
C LYS A 188 7.28 -24.95 57.11
N GLY A 189 8.01 -25.45 58.10
CA GLY A 189 8.55 -26.80 58.13
C GLY A 189 9.94 -26.93 57.48
N ASP A 190 10.64 -25.82 57.25
CA ASP A 190 11.96 -25.83 56.63
C ASP A 190 13.08 -25.67 57.66
N ARG A 191 14.19 -26.38 57.44
CA ARG A 191 15.41 -26.19 58.23
C ARG A 191 16.01 -24.81 57.97
N VAL A 192 16.22 -24.06 59.04
CA VAL A 192 16.97 -22.81 59.02
C VAL A 192 18.46 -23.18 59.06
N ALA A 193 19.20 -22.77 58.02
CA ALA A 193 20.60 -23.10 57.86
C ALA A 193 21.51 -21.96 58.35
N ASP A 194 22.63 -22.35 58.95
CA ASP A 194 23.73 -21.46 59.28
C ASP A 194 24.75 -21.48 58.14
N TYR A 195 25.31 -20.32 57.84
CA TYR A 195 26.22 -20.13 56.71
C TYR A 195 27.59 -19.66 57.19
N ALA A 196 28.63 -20.08 56.49
CA ALA A 196 29.99 -19.61 56.67
C ALA A 196 30.48 -18.93 55.38
N LEU A 197 31.14 -17.79 55.55
CA LEU A 197 31.87 -17.09 54.50
C LEU A 197 33.34 -17.47 54.65
N LEU A 198 33.91 -18.08 53.62
CA LEU A 198 35.32 -18.44 53.57
C LEU A 198 36.11 -17.50 52.67
N ASP A 199 37.33 -17.21 53.13
CA ASP A 199 38.32 -16.38 52.48
C ASP A 199 39.66 -17.11 52.40
N GLN A 200 40.38 -16.93 51.30
CA GLN A 200 41.75 -17.36 51.17
C GLN A 200 42.70 -16.29 51.74
N ASN A 201 42.90 -16.31 53.06
CA ASN A 201 43.76 -15.34 53.74
C ASN A 201 45.26 -15.57 53.45
N ASP A 202 45.69 -16.82 53.27
CA ASP A 202 47.07 -17.18 52.88
C ASP A 202 47.13 -17.56 51.39
N THR A 203 47.63 -16.62 50.58
CA THR A 203 47.83 -16.82 49.14
C THR A 203 48.93 -17.83 48.85
N VAL A 204 49.84 -18.14 49.77
CA VAL A 204 50.93 -19.10 49.57
C VAL A 204 50.42 -20.53 49.70
N LYS A 205 49.64 -20.84 50.75
CA LYS A 205 49.09 -22.19 51.02
C LYS A 205 47.85 -22.54 50.21
N GLY A 206 47.03 -21.56 49.83
CA GLY A 206 45.86 -21.85 49.00
C GLY A 206 44.58 -22.22 49.75
N ASN A 207 44.60 -22.22 51.08
CA ASN A 207 43.48 -22.72 51.89
C ASN A 207 42.45 -21.61 52.16
N PHE A 208 41.17 -21.98 52.11
CA PHE A 208 40.05 -21.12 52.48
C PHE A 208 39.73 -21.31 53.97
N GLU A 209 39.72 -20.21 54.72
CA GLU A 209 39.41 -20.18 56.15
C GLU A 209 38.10 -19.41 56.37
N VAL A 210 37.34 -19.80 57.39
CA VAL A 210 36.08 -19.12 57.74
C VAL A 210 36.38 -17.75 58.35
N VAL A 211 35.92 -16.69 57.70
CA VAL A 211 36.07 -15.30 58.17
C VAL A 211 34.82 -14.77 58.86
N LEU A 212 33.64 -15.25 58.45
CA LEU A 212 32.37 -14.79 59.00
C LEU A 212 31.36 -15.93 59.04
N THR A 213 30.67 -16.06 60.18
CA THR A 213 29.63 -17.07 60.37
C THR A 213 28.30 -16.36 60.58
N TYR A 214 27.27 -16.75 59.85
CA TYR A 214 25.90 -16.27 59.99
C TYR A 214 25.01 -17.36 60.56
N PHE A 215 24.38 -17.07 61.69
CA PHE A 215 23.44 -17.96 62.36
C PHE A 215 22.02 -17.64 61.88
N GLY A 216 21.43 -18.55 61.11
CA GLY A 216 20.13 -18.33 60.47
C GLY A 216 18.99 -18.25 61.48
N ALA A 217 19.08 -18.97 62.60
CA ALA A 217 18.04 -19.01 63.62
C ALA A 217 17.90 -17.68 64.38
N THR A 218 19.01 -17.00 64.69
CA THR A 218 19.03 -15.68 65.36
C THR A 218 19.10 -14.52 64.38
N LYS A 219 19.49 -14.78 63.12
CA LYS A 219 19.78 -13.78 62.07
C LYS A 219 20.94 -12.85 62.42
N GLU A 220 21.88 -13.33 63.23
CA GLU A 220 23.09 -12.60 63.61
C GLU A 220 24.29 -13.16 62.85
N TYR A 221 25.25 -12.30 62.54
CA TYR A 221 26.56 -12.74 62.05
C TYR A 221 27.65 -12.42 63.08
N LYS A 222 28.62 -13.33 63.16
CA LYS A 222 29.82 -13.21 63.97
C LYS A 222 31.03 -13.18 63.04
N GLU A 223 31.80 -12.10 63.11
CA GLU A 223 33.08 -12.00 62.43
C GLU A 223 34.13 -12.78 63.23
N VAL A 224 34.76 -13.76 62.58
CA VAL A 224 35.80 -14.61 63.16
C VAL A 224 37.17 -14.00 62.86
N SER A 225 37.34 -13.45 61.65
CA SER A 225 38.55 -12.75 61.21
C SER A 225 38.23 -11.73 60.10
N SER A 226 39.15 -10.78 59.87
CA SER A 226 38.94 -9.71 58.88
C SER A 226 39.06 -10.22 57.45
N ILE A 227 38.10 -9.83 56.60
CA ILE A 227 38.08 -10.14 55.16
C ILE A 227 39.28 -9.48 54.45
N HIS A 228 40.09 -10.27 53.75
CA HIS A 228 41.20 -9.79 52.93
C HIS A 228 40.69 -9.19 51.61
N TRP A 229 41.19 -8.01 51.21
CA TRP A 229 40.75 -7.34 49.98
C TRP A 229 41.93 -7.16 49.01
N PRO A 230 41.87 -7.74 47.79
CA PRO A 230 42.95 -7.59 46.81
C PRO A 230 43.07 -6.12 46.37
N GLY A 231 44.15 -5.46 46.79
CA GLY A 231 44.37 -4.03 46.62
C GLY A 231 44.19 -3.16 47.89
N GLY A 232 44.02 -3.79 49.05
CA GLY A 232 44.10 -3.16 50.38
C GLY A 232 42.92 -2.27 50.76
N ARG A 233 41.86 -2.21 49.93
CA ARG A 233 40.67 -1.41 50.19
C ARG A 233 39.42 -2.12 49.70
N ILE A 234 38.31 -1.84 50.38
CA ILE A 234 36.98 -2.32 49.99
C ILE A 234 36.65 -1.75 48.59
N PRO A 235 36.29 -2.61 47.62
CA PRO A 235 35.87 -2.19 46.29
C PRO A 235 34.62 -1.30 46.35
N LYS A 236 34.47 -0.40 45.37
CA LYS A 236 33.24 0.40 45.24
C LYS A 236 32.12 -0.45 44.65
N ASP A 237 30.89 -0.25 45.14
CA ASP A 237 29.67 -0.94 44.70
C ASP A 237 29.44 -0.91 43.18
N LYS A 238 29.93 0.13 42.49
CA LYS A 238 29.92 0.25 41.03
C LYS A 238 31.28 0.75 40.52
N PRO A 239 31.88 0.10 39.50
CA PRO A 239 33.11 0.60 38.89
C PRO A 239 32.86 1.93 38.16
N LYS A 240 33.91 2.77 38.00
CA LYS A 240 33.80 4.14 37.47
C LYS A 240 33.11 4.25 36.09
N CYS A 241 33.16 3.22 35.26
CA CYS A 241 32.55 3.18 33.93
C CYS A 241 31.27 2.31 33.86
N GLY A 242 30.74 1.89 35.01
CA GLY A 242 29.65 0.91 35.09
C GLY A 242 30.10 -0.50 34.72
N PHE A 243 29.33 -1.52 35.14
CA PHE A 243 29.67 -2.93 34.89
C PHE A 243 29.70 -3.28 33.40
N ASP A 244 28.93 -2.56 32.58
CA ASP A 244 28.79 -2.79 31.14
C ASP A 244 29.65 -1.84 30.29
N GLY A 245 30.44 -0.95 30.93
CA GLY A 245 31.27 0.05 30.25
C GLY A 245 30.49 1.17 29.54
N LYS A 246 29.17 1.26 29.75
CA LYS A 246 28.25 2.18 29.05
C LYS A 246 27.91 3.45 29.86
N ASP A 247 28.58 3.70 30.98
CA ASP A 247 28.28 4.87 31.81
C ASP A 247 28.75 6.18 31.11
N PRO A 248 27.86 7.17 30.90
CA PRO A 248 28.15 8.39 30.13
C PRO A 248 29.36 9.19 30.62
N ALA A 249 29.70 9.07 31.92
CA ALA A 249 30.85 9.74 32.52
C ALA A 249 32.22 9.24 31.99
N CYS A 250 32.27 8.05 31.38
CA CYS A 250 33.49 7.50 30.78
C CYS A 250 33.67 7.88 29.30
N TYR A 251 32.65 8.50 28.69
CA TYR A 251 32.69 9.01 27.31
C TYR A 251 33.18 10.47 27.27
N LYS A 252 34.40 10.73 27.77
CA LYS A 252 35.09 11.99 27.45
C LYS A 252 35.56 11.95 26.00
N ARG A 253 34.73 12.51 25.12
CA ARG A 253 34.87 12.49 23.66
C ARG A 253 35.93 13.49 23.19
N GLY A 254 37.13 13.00 22.86
CA GLY A 254 37.98 13.67 21.87
C GLY A 254 37.36 13.47 20.49
N LEU A 255 36.62 14.47 20.01
CA LEU A 255 35.97 14.47 18.69
C LEU A 255 37.03 14.27 17.59
N ARG A 256 37.07 13.09 16.97
CA ARG A 256 37.84 12.85 15.73
C ARG A 256 37.06 13.42 14.54
N LEU A 257 37.72 14.17 13.66
CA LEU A 257 37.18 14.88 12.49
C LEU A 257 36.24 14.05 11.58
N LEU A 258 36.38 12.72 11.57
CA LEU A 258 35.52 11.81 10.81
C LEU A 258 34.11 11.67 11.40
N GLU A 259 33.96 11.71 12.73
CA GLU A 259 32.65 11.58 13.38
C GLU A 259 31.80 12.85 13.26
N THR A 260 32.43 14.03 13.31
CA THR A 260 31.74 15.31 13.04
C THR A 260 31.31 15.40 11.59
N SER A 261 32.16 14.96 10.65
CA SER A 261 31.80 14.89 9.24
C SER A 261 30.59 13.99 9.02
N LEU A 262 30.54 12.82 9.66
CA LEU A 262 29.41 11.88 9.56
C LEU A 262 28.10 12.46 10.08
N ILE A 263 28.13 13.15 11.23
CA ILE A 263 26.95 13.79 11.81
C ILE A 263 26.46 14.95 10.93
N ILE A 264 27.38 15.77 10.42
CA ILE A 264 27.03 16.87 9.50
C ILE A 264 26.45 16.33 8.20
N THR A 265 27.04 15.27 7.62
CA THR A 265 26.48 14.65 6.41
C THR A 265 25.12 14.00 6.65
N LEU A 266 24.90 13.38 7.81
CA LEU A 266 23.61 12.79 8.17
C LEU A 266 22.54 13.88 8.39
N PHE A 267 22.91 14.99 9.03
CA PHE A 267 22.02 16.14 9.19
C PHE A 267 21.68 16.78 7.84
N LEU A 268 22.67 16.95 6.96
CA LEU A 268 22.44 17.48 5.61
C LEU A 268 21.53 16.55 4.80
N LEU A 269 21.72 15.23 4.92
CA LEU A 269 20.86 14.23 4.28
C LEU A 269 19.41 14.32 4.80
N VAL A 270 19.20 14.47 6.10
CA VAL A 270 17.87 14.64 6.68
C VAL A 270 17.22 15.94 6.19
N VAL A 271 17.96 17.05 6.13
CA VAL A 271 17.45 18.31 5.58
C VAL A 271 17.11 18.17 4.10
N ILE A 272 17.94 17.50 3.30
CA ILE A 272 17.67 17.21 1.89
C ILE A 272 16.43 16.33 1.74
N ILE A 273 16.23 15.33 2.61
CA ILE A 273 15.03 14.48 2.60
C ILE A 273 13.80 15.32 2.98
N ILE A 274 13.86 16.19 3.99
CA ILE A 274 12.74 17.05 4.38
C ILE A 274 12.39 18.03 3.25
N VAL A 275 13.39 18.71 2.67
CA VAL A 275 13.20 19.60 1.52
C VAL A 275 12.68 18.81 0.32
N GLY A 276 13.18 17.60 0.09
CA GLY A 276 12.70 16.65 -0.92
C GLY A 276 11.24 16.26 -0.72
N VAL A 277 10.81 15.99 0.51
CA VAL A 277 9.42 15.69 0.86
C VAL A 277 8.53 16.92 0.71
N LEU A 278 8.99 18.11 1.11
CA LEU A 278 8.24 19.35 0.96
C LEU A 278 8.10 19.75 -0.52
N THR A 279 9.17 19.64 -1.29
CA THR A 279 9.16 19.88 -2.75
C THR A 279 8.34 18.82 -3.46
N TYR A 280 8.47 17.53 -3.12
CA TYR A 280 7.60 16.47 -3.63
C TYR A 280 6.13 16.71 -3.28
N ARG A 281 5.81 17.10 -2.04
CA ARG A 281 4.44 17.48 -1.64
C ARG A 281 3.94 18.67 -2.45
N LYS A 282 4.77 19.69 -2.65
CA LYS A 282 4.44 20.86 -3.47
C LYS A 282 4.20 20.47 -4.93
N ILE A 283 5.11 19.72 -5.54
CA ILE A 283 5.01 19.22 -6.92
C ILE A 283 3.80 18.30 -7.07
N ARG A 284 3.52 17.42 -6.09
CA ARG A 284 2.34 16.54 -6.10
C ARG A 284 1.04 17.32 -5.95
N LEU A 285 1.04 18.39 -5.17
CA LEU A 285 -0.13 19.28 -5.06
C LEU A 285 -0.33 20.05 -6.36
N GLU A 286 0.75 20.57 -6.96
CA GLU A 286 0.73 21.26 -8.24
C GLU A 286 0.32 20.32 -9.38
N SER A 287 0.75 19.06 -9.40
CA SER A 287 0.31 18.07 -10.39
C SER A 287 -1.16 17.70 -10.21
N LYS A 288 -1.66 17.62 -8.97
CA LYS A 288 -3.10 17.43 -8.68
C LYS A 288 -3.94 18.63 -9.12
N LEU A 289 -3.45 19.86 -8.96
CA LEU A 289 -4.11 21.10 -9.42
C LEU A 289 -4.02 21.27 -10.94
N ALA A 290 -2.91 20.87 -11.57
CA ALA A 290 -2.68 20.92 -13.00
C ALA A 290 -3.45 19.82 -13.77
N ASN A 291 -4.02 18.84 -13.07
CA ASN A 291 -4.89 17.85 -13.67
C ASN A 291 -6.23 18.50 -14.10
N MET A 292 -6.27 18.98 -15.33
CA MET A 292 -7.42 19.61 -15.98
C MET A 292 -8.48 18.62 -16.47
N SER A 293 -8.61 17.44 -15.86
CA SER A 293 -9.60 16.42 -16.27
C SER A 293 -11.07 16.90 -16.20
N TRP A 294 -11.32 17.99 -15.47
CA TRP A 294 -12.61 18.67 -15.35
C TRP A 294 -12.88 19.66 -16.50
N ARG A 295 -11.87 20.03 -17.29
CA ARG A 295 -12.02 20.97 -18.40
C ARG A 295 -12.71 20.25 -19.55
N VAL A 296 -13.88 20.74 -19.93
CA VAL A 296 -14.67 20.21 -21.05
C VAL A 296 -14.61 21.19 -22.20
N ARG A 297 -14.29 20.70 -23.40
CA ARG A 297 -14.38 21.53 -24.60
C ARG A 297 -15.84 21.58 -25.05
N TRP A 298 -16.29 22.75 -25.50
CA TRP A 298 -17.67 22.94 -25.94
C TRP A 298 -18.08 21.94 -27.04
N ASP A 299 -17.15 21.61 -27.94
CA ASP A 299 -17.37 20.68 -29.06
C ASP A 299 -17.56 19.22 -28.63
N GLU A 300 -17.19 18.86 -27.40
CA GLU A 300 -17.38 17.51 -26.85
C GLU A 300 -18.79 17.29 -26.31
N ILE A 301 -19.60 18.35 -26.21
CA ILE A 301 -20.97 18.30 -25.73
C ILE A 301 -21.90 18.21 -26.95
N THR A 302 -22.57 17.08 -27.11
CA THR A 302 -23.60 16.94 -28.13
C THR A 302 -24.94 17.40 -27.58
N PHE A 303 -25.46 18.52 -28.08
CA PHE A 303 -26.79 18.99 -27.73
C PHE A 303 -27.84 18.24 -28.56
N LEU A 304 -28.86 17.71 -27.90
CA LEU A 304 -30.04 17.20 -28.61
C LEU A 304 -30.74 18.41 -29.24
N LYS A 305 -30.74 18.50 -30.58
CA LYS A 305 -31.68 19.36 -31.28
C LYS A 305 -33.08 18.81 -31.00
N ASP A 306 -34.00 19.66 -30.56
CA ASP A 306 -35.41 19.32 -30.38
C ASP A 306 -35.99 18.76 -31.69
N ILE A 307 -36.00 17.43 -31.81
CA ILE A 307 -36.88 16.72 -32.75
C ILE A 307 -38.11 16.36 -31.93
N ARG A 308 -39.05 17.29 -31.93
CA ARG A 308 -40.43 17.03 -31.53
C ARG A 308 -41.02 16.08 -32.58
N ASN A 309 -40.99 14.77 -32.32
CA ASN A 309 -42.06 13.81 -32.66
C ASN A 309 -41.72 12.37 -32.25
N SER A 310 -42.71 11.75 -31.60
CA SER A 310 -42.96 10.32 -31.33
C SER A 310 -41.98 9.52 -30.47
N CYS A 311 -42.47 9.26 -29.25
CA CYS A 311 -42.39 7.99 -28.53
C CYS A 311 -42.44 6.76 -29.45
N MET A 312 -41.43 5.88 -29.38
CA MET A 312 -41.61 4.43 -29.21
C MET A 312 -40.29 3.67 -28.96
N MET A 313 -40.29 2.96 -27.82
CA MET A 313 -39.68 1.66 -27.51
C MET A 313 -38.19 1.37 -27.78
N SER A 314 -37.55 0.96 -26.68
CA SER A 314 -36.35 0.13 -26.60
C SER A 314 -36.46 -1.15 -27.44
N ARG A 315 -35.41 -1.52 -28.19
CA ARG A 315 -34.72 -2.84 -28.19
C ARG A 315 -33.76 -3.01 -29.39
N LEU A 316 -32.56 -3.52 -29.07
CA LEU A 316 -31.65 -4.40 -29.83
C LEU A 316 -31.40 -4.21 -31.35
N SER A 317 -30.11 -4.03 -31.66
CA SER A 317 -29.31 -4.58 -32.79
C SER A 317 -29.91 -4.64 -34.21
N ILE A 318 -29.18 -4.09 -35.19
CA ILE A 318 -28.75 -4.77 -36.43
C ILE A 318 -27.76 -3.87 -37.19
N THR A 319 -26.71 -4.50 -37.70
CA THR A 319 -25.72 -4.01 -38.65
C THR A 319 -26.26 -3.89 -40.07
N SER A 320 -25.61 -3.02 -40.85
CA SER A 320 -25.52 -2.95 -42.33
C SER A 320 -26.70 -2.37 -43.13
N ALA A 321 -26.47 -1.22 -43.76
CA ALA A 321 -26.46 -1.08 -45.23
C ALA A 321 -26.10 0.35 -45.69
N MET A 322 -25.08 0.42 -46.55
CA MET A 322 -24.89 1.34 -47.68
C MET A 322 -24.62 2.85 -47.48
N SER A 323 -23.33 3.16 -47.54
CA SER A 323 -22.66 4.11 -48.47
C SER A 323 -23.52 4.86 -49.51
N SER A 324 -23.38 6.19 -49.57
CA SER A 324 -22.84 6.90 -50.76
C SER A 324 -22.73 8.42 -50.54
N LYS A 325 -21.60 9.02 -50.98
CA LYS A 325 -21.35 10.37 -51.59
C LYS A 325 -22.03 11.61 -50.94
N MET A 326 -21.40 12.75 -50.63
CA MET A 326 -20.31 13.59 -51.20
C MET A 326 -19.86 14.52 -50.04
N GLU A 327 -18.57 14.74 -49.78
CA GLU A 327 -17.66 15.74 -50.37
C GLU A 327 -17.88 17.22 -49.94
N HIS A 328 -16.78 17.80 -49.44
CA HIS A 328 -16.42 19.22 -49.29
C HIS A 328 -16.98 20.10 -48.15
N GLY A 329 -16.05 20.57 -47.31
CA GLY A 329 -15.74 22.01 -47.30
C GLY A 329 -16.40 22.87 -46.23
N TRP A 330 -15.58 23.29 -45.27
CA TRP A 330 -15.80 24.40 -44.34
C TRP A 330 -16.08 25.71 -45.08
N VAL A 331 -17.15 26.45 -44.74
CA VAL A 331 -17.16 27.93 -44.73
C VAL A 331 -18.24 28.47 -43.78
N CYS A 332 -17.83 29.32 -42.84
CA CYS A 332 -18.70 30.20 -42.06
C CYS A 332 -19.32 31.30 -42.94
N TRP A 333 -20.63 31.51 -42.87
CA TRP A 333 -21.22 32.81 -43.20
C TRP A 333 -22.22 33.20 -42.12
N THR A 334 -21.92 34.31 -41.45
CA THR A 334 -22.91 35.11 -40.74
C THR A 334 -23.60 36.01 -41.78
N PRO A 335 -24.88 36.33 -41.59
CA PRO A 335 -25.33 37.67 -41.92
C PRO A 335 -26.16 38.31 -40.80
N SER A 336 -25.99 39.63 -40.68
CA SER A 336 -26.55 40.49 -39.66
C SER A 336 -27.79 41.24 -40.18
N PHE A 337 -28.89 41.20 -39.40
CA PHE A 337 -30.04 42.14 -39.27
C PHE A 337 -30.86 42.52 -40.55
N PRO A 338 -32.06 43.15 -40.48
CA PRO A 338 -32.87 43.62 -39.34
C PRO A 338 -34.41 43.30 -39.39
N ASN A 339 -35.07 43.57 -38.26
CA ASN A 339 -36.47 43.99 -38.06
C ASN A 339 -37.69 43.22 -38.63
N SER A 340 -38.37 42.61 -37.66
CA SER A 340 -39.78 42.80 -37.29
C SER A 340 -40.87 41.91 -37.91
N LEU A 341 -41.70 41.42 -36.98
CA LEU A 341 -43.13 41.18 -37.08
C LEU A 341 -43.53 40.04 -38.01
N TYR A 342 -43.62 38.82 -37.47
CA TYR A 342 -44.70 37.83 -37.70
C TYR A 342 -44.48 36.58 -36.83
N LEU A 343 -44.24 36.75 -35.52
CA LEU A 343 -44.27 35.61 -34.58
C LEU A 343 -44.89 36.04 -33.24
N GLU A 344 -46.14 36.47 -33.30
CA GLU A 344 -46.87 36.97 -32.12
C GLU A 344 -48.02 36.06 -31.67
N SER A 345 -48.16 34.83 -32.19
CA SER A 345 -49.30 33.97 -31.80
C SER A 345 -48.95 32.62 -31.16
N CYS A 346 -47.68 32.31 -30.89
CA CYS A 346 -47.30 31.10 -30.14
C CYS A 346 -46.21 31.31 -29.09
N ALA A 347 -45.80 32.56 -28.81
CA ALA A 347 -44.75 32.91 -27.86
C ALA A 347 -45.28 33.33 -26.47
N ALA A 348 -46.60 33.29 -26.24
CA ALA A 348 -47.20 33.68 -24.96
C ALA A 348 -47.14 32.55 -23.90
N ASP A 349 -47.18 31.27 -24.30
CA ASP A 349 -47.18 30.13 -23.35
C ASP A 349 -45.82 29.43 -23.19
N ALA A 350 -44.80 29.84 -23.95
CA ALA A 350 -43.45 29.27 -23.88
C ALA A 350 -42.50 30.01 -22.92
N ALA A 351 -42.99 31.04 -22.21
CA ALA A 351 -42.19 31.86 -21.31
C ALA A 351 -42.20 31.40 -19.83
N SER A 352 -42.97 30.37 -19.46
CA SER A 352 -43.12 29.94 -18.06
C SER A 352 -42.38 28.66 -17.66
N ASN A 353 -41.96 27.79 -18.59
CA ASN A 353 -41.22 26.55 -18.27
C ASN A 353 -39.84 26.51 -18.95
N ARG A 354 -38.83 27.03 -18.25
CA ARG A 354 -37.42 27.02 -18.65
C ARG A 354 -36.85 25.61 -18.58
N PHE A 355 -36.86 24.88 -19.69
CA PHE A 355 -36.05 23.67 -19.82
C PHE A 355 -34.56 24.05 -19.72
N ILE A 356 -33.86 23.45 -18.75
CA ILE A 356 -32.39 23.55 -18.64
C ILE A 356 -31.79 22.98 -19.92
N LEU A 357 -30.78 23.64 -20.50
CA LEU A 357 -30.08 23.12 -21.66
C LEU A 357 -29.42 21.78 -21.31
N THR A 358 -29.88 20.70 -21.92
CA THR A 358 -29.32 19.35 -21.74
C THR A 358 -28.37 19.02 -22.88
N GLY A 359 -27.29 18.30 -22.55
CA GLY A 359 -26.35 17.77 -23.53
C GLY A 359 -25.95 16.34 -23.15
N THR A 360 -25.31 15.64 -24.09
CA THR A 360 -24.66 14.36 -23.82
C THR A 360 -23.15 14.57 -23.82
N TYR A 361 -22.48 14.13 -22.76
CA TYR A 361 -21.02 14.17 -22.63
C TYR A 361 -20.52 12.79 -22.22
N LYS A 362 -19.63 12.20 -23.02
CA LYS A 362 -19.09 10.83 -22.83
C LYS A 362 -20.17 9.76 -22.63
N GLY A 363 -21.31 9.90 -23.28
CA GLY A 363 -22.45 8.97 -23.19
C GLY A 363 -23.43 9.24 -22.05
N ASN A 364 -23.14 10.18 -21.15
CA ASN A 364 -24.04 10.55 -20.04
C ASN A 364 -24.78 11.85 -20.33
N THR A 365 -26.06 11.92 -19.95
CA THR A 365 -26.84 13.16 -20.03
C THR A 365 -26.41 14.12 -18.93
N VAL A 366 -26.09 15.35 -19.31
CA VAL A 366 -25.57 16.40 -18.42
C VAL A 366 -26.40 17.67 -18.53
N ALA A 367 -26.55 18.37 -17.40
CA ALA A 367 -27.16 19.69 -17.35
C ALA A 367 -26.08 20.75 -17.66
N VAL A 368 -26.32 21.57 -18.68
CA VAL A 368 -25.36 22.59 -19.15
C VAL A 368 -25.86 23.97 -18.77
N LYS A 369 -25.24 24.58 -17.77
CA LYS A 369 -25.56 25.94 -17.34
C LYS A 369 -24.59 26.94 -17.95
N LYS A 370 -25.05 27.70 -18.94
CA LYS A 370 -24.28 28.79 -19.55
C LYS A 370 -24.05 29.93 -18.57
N VAL A 371 -22.83 30.42 -18.52
CA VAL A 371 -22.41 31.61 -17.77
C VAL A 371 -22.06 32.69 -18.80
N TYR A 372 -22.86 33.75 -18.86
CA TYR A 372 -22.64 34.83 -19.83
C TYR A 372 -21.49 35.72 -19.37
N LYS A 373 -20.25 35.36 -19.73
CA LYS A 373 -19.07 36.22 -19.61
C LYS A 373 -18.53 36.55 -20.99
N GLN A 374 -18.24 37.83 -21.23
CA GLN A 374 -17.72 38.34 -22.50
C GLN A 374 -16.23 38.02 -22.70
N LYS A 375 -15.48 37.76 -21.62
CA LYS A 375 -14.06 37.42 -21.63
C LYS A 375 -13.82 36.00 -21.14
N LYS A 376 -12.76 35.37 -21.67
CA LYS A 376 -12.26 34.07 -21.18
C LYS A 376 -11.90 34.20 -19.69
N ILE A 377 -12.23 33.18 -18.89
CA ILE A 377 -11.84 33.15 -17.48
C ILE A 377 -10.37 32.71 -17.40
N GLU A 378 -9.51 33.60 -16.93
CA GLU A 378 -8.12 33.26 -16.63
C GLU A 378 -8.05 32.34 -15.40
N LEU A 379 -7.36 31.20 -15.54
CA LEU A 379 -7.26 30.21 -14.47
C LEU A 379 -6.22 30.64 -13.42
N THR A 380 -6.65 31.43 -12.45
CA THR A 380 -5.84 31.75 -11.27
C THR A 380 -5.79 30.56 -10.30
N ARG A 381 -4.77 30.53 -9.44
CA ARG A 381 -4.60 29.47 -8.42
C ARG A 381 -5.80 29.34 -7.48
N SER A 382 -6.44 30.45 -7.11
CA SER A 382 -7.66 30.48 -6.29
C SER A 382 -8.83 29.76 -6.97
N ILE A 383 -9.04 30.02 -8.27
CA ILE A 383 -10.13 29.43 -9.07
C ILE A 383 -9.93 27.91 -9.23
N LEU A 384 -8.69 27.46 -9.47
CA LEU A 384 -8.37 26.03 -9.53
C LEU A 384 -8.63 25.32 -8.20
N PHE A 385 -8.39 26.00 -7.08
CA PHE A 385 -8.69 25.48 -5.76
C PHE A 385 -10.20 25.38 -5.51
N GLU A 386 -10.98 26.40 -5.90
CA GLU A 386 -12.45 26.36 -5.85
C GLU A 386 -13.03 25.20 -6.69
N LEU A 387 -12.55 25.03 -7.93
CA LEU A 387 -12.97 23.92 -8.80
C LEU A 387 -12.60 22.56 -8.23
N LYS A 388 -11.41 22.44 -7.62
CA LYS A 388 -10.98 21.22 -6.96
C LYS A 388 -11.93 20.86 -5.81
N LYS A 389 -12.27 21.83 -4.95
CA LYS A 389 -13.21 21.61 -3.83
C LYS A 389 -14.56 21.08 -4.32
N ILE A 390 -15.10 21.66 -5.40
CA ILE A 390 -16.42 21.26 -5.91
C ILE A 390 -16.39 19.89 -6.57
N ARG A 391 -15.28 19.56 -7.23
CA ARG A 391 -15.10 18.22 -7.81
C ARG A 391 -14.98 17.14 -6.73
N GLU A 392 -14.36 17.46 -5.60
CA GLU A 392 -14.18 16.53 -4.47
C GLU A 392 -15.43 16.44 -3.58
N ALA A 393 -16.36 17.39 -3.68
CA ALA A 393 -17.65 17.33 -2.99
C ALA A 393 -18.57 16.27 -3.63
N GLN A 394 -18.70 15.14 -2.95
CA GLN A 394 -19.54 14.02 -3.36
C GLN A 394 -20.45 13.60 -2.19
N HIS A 395 -21.76 13.68 -2.43
CA HIS A 395 -22.79 13.29 -1.47
C HIS A 395 -24.09 13.02 -2.21
N GLN A 396 -24.93 12.12 -1.70
CA GLN A 396 -26.21 11.74 -2.32
C GLN A 396 -27.12 12.95 -2.59
N ASN A 397 -27.20 13.88 -1.63
CA ASN A 397 -28.01 15.09 -1.70
C ASN A 397 -27.26 16.31 -2.29
N ILE A 398 -26.20 16.08 -3.07
CA ILE A 398 -25.44 17.13 -3.77
C ILE A 398 -25.33 16.78 -5.25
N ALA A 399 -25.59 17.74 -6.13
CA ALA A 399 -25.48 17.53 -7.56
C ALA A 399 -23.99 17.44 -7.96
N ASN A 400 -23.61 16.31 -8.56
CA ASN A 400 -22.22 16.05 -8.93
C ASN A 400 -21.74 17.03 -10.01
N PHE A 401 -20.56 17.59 -9.79
CA PHE A 401 -19.89 18.45 -10.77
C PHE A 401 -19.10 17.59 -11.76
N ILE A 402 -19.45 17.71 -13.04
CA ILE A 402 -18.84 16.93 -14.13
C ILE A 402 -17.68 17.69 -14.75
N GLY A 403 -17.85 19.00 -14.95
CA GLY A 403 -16.81 19.83 -15.54
C GLY A 403 -17.24 21.25 -15.86
N ALA A 404 -16.35 22.01 -16.48
CA ALA A 404 -16.63 23.37 -16.91
C ALA A 404 -15.97 23.69 -18.26
N CYS A 405 -16.68 24.46 -19.08
CA CYS A 405 -16.20 25.12 -20.29
C CYS A 405 -15.74 26.54 -19.93
N ILE A 406 -14.53 26.92 -20.32
CA ILE A 406 -13.89 28.20 -19.92
C ILE A 406 -13.66 29.13 -21.10
N ASP A 407 -13.63 28.58 -22.31
CA ASP A 407 -13.29 29.34 -23.50
C ASP A 407 -14.52 30.17 -23.95
N ALA A 408 -14.33 31.50 -23.99
CA ALA A 408 -15.35 32.43 -24.49
C ALA A 408 -15.58 32.20 -26.00
N PRO A 409 -16.83 32.34 -26.51
CA PRO A 409 -18.03 32.87 -25.85
C PRO A 409 -18.83 31.82 -25.03
N ASN A 410 -18.41 30.56 -25.03
CA ASN A 410 -19.19 29.44 -24.51
C ASN A 410 -18.70 28.98 -23.11
N VAL A 411 -18.74 29.89 -22.14
CA VAL A 411 -18.46 29.56 -20.74
C VAL A 411 -19.67 28.85 -20.14
N ALA A 412 -19.49 27.65 -19.59
CA ALA A 412 -20.57 26.86 -19.02
C ALA A 412 -20.11 25.93 -17.91
N ILE A 413 -21.04 25.61 -17.00
CA ILE A 413 -20.84 24.66 -15.90
C ILE A 413 -21.67 23.43 -16.22
N LEU A 414 -21.05 22.24 -16.14
CA LEU A 414 -21.70 20.96 -16.36
C LEU A 414 -21.91 20.26 -15.03
N THR A 415 -23.16 19.95 -14.73
CA THR A 415 -23.56 19.14 -13.57
C THR A 415 -24.34 17.92 -14.03
N GLU A 416 -24.51 16.96 -13.13
CA GLU A 416 -25.44 15.85 -13.30
C GLU A 416 -26.84 16.36 -13.70
N TYR A 417 -27.51 15.63 -14.60
CA TYR A 417 -28.87 15.95 -15.03
C TYR A 417 -29.90 15.29 -14.11
N CYS A 418 -30.78 16.11 -13.53
CA CYS A 418 -31.89 15.67 -12.69
C CYS A 418 -33.21 15.72 -13.49
N PRO A 419 -33.84 14.58 -13.81
CA PRO A 419 -34.95 14.53 -14.77
C PRO A 419 -36.27 15.13 -14.27
N LYS A 420 -36.47 15.26 -12.95
CA LYS A 420 -37.70 15.83 -12.37
C LYS A 420 -37.65 17.35 -12.21
N GLY A 421 -36.55 17.98 -12.62
CA GLY A 421 -36.39 19.43 -12.56
C GLY A 421 -36.04 19.92 -11.15
N SER A 422 -36.42 21.17 -10.87
CA SER A 422 -36.21 21.79 -9.56
C SER A 422 -37.36 21.47 -8.59
N LEU A 423 -37.12 21.65 -7.30
CA LEU A 423 -38.14 21.49 -6.27
C LEU A 423 -39.33 22.43 -6.52
N GLN A 424 -39.08 23.62 -7.06
CA GLN A 424 -40.15 24.54 -7.44
C GLN A 424 -41.08 23.96 -8.52
N ASP A 425 -40.52 23.21 -9.48
CA ASP A 425 -41.30 22.55 -10.55
C ASP A 425 -42.12 21.38 -9.99
N VAL A 426 -41.55 20.64 -9.03
CA VAL A 426 -42.24 19.54 -8.34
C VAL A 426 -43.39 20.04 -7.47
N LEU A 427 -43.19 21.15 -6.75
CA LEU A 427 -44.25 21.76 -5.92
C LEU A 427 -45.40 22.28 -6.78
N LYS A 428 -45.12 22.91 -7.93
CA LYS A 428 -46.16 23.39 -8.86
C LYS A 428 -46.95 22.29 -9.56
N ASN A 429 -46.41 21.08 -9.65
CA ASN A 429 -47.08 20.00 -10.36
C ASN A 429 -48.21 19.40 -9.52
N GLU A 430 -49.44 19.86 -9.72
CA GLU A 430 -50.64 19.39 -9.03
C GLU A 430 -50.90 17.88 -9.20
N SER A 431 -50.36 17.24 -10.24
CA SER A 431 -50.55 15.79 -10.47
C SER A 431 -49.83 14.90 -9.47
N LEU A 432 -48.95 15.46 -8.64
CA LEU A 432 -48.21 14.72 -7.61
C LEU A 432 -48.91 14.87 -6.26
N ASP A 433 -49.32 13.76 -5.67
CA ASP A 433 -49.85 13.74 -4.30
C ASP A 433 -48.69 13.78 -3.29
N LEU A 434 -48.37 14.99 -2.84
CA LEU A 434 -47.33 15.23 -1.84
C LEU A 434 -47.94 15.05 -0.44
N ASP A 435 -48.05 13.81 0.01
CA ASP A 435 -48.43 13.51 1.40
C ASP A 435 -47.30 13.93 2.37
N TRP A 436 -47.63 14.09 3.65
CA TRP A 436 -46.74 14.64 4.67
C TRP A 436 -45.47 13.80 4.85
N MET A 437 -45.56 12.48 4.68
CA MET A 437 -44.40 11.57 4.64
C MET A 437 -43.40 11.94 3.53
N PHE A 438 -43.91 12.25 2.34
CA PHE A 438 -43.09 12.65 1.20
C PHE A 438 -42.51 14.06 1.36
N ARG A 439 -43.27 14.99 1.94
CA ARG A 439 -42.76 16.33 2.25
C ARG A 439 -41.63 16.28 3.29
N TYR A 440 -41.75 15.45 4.32
CA TYR A 440 -40.68 15.22 5.28
C TYR A 440 -39.43 14.60 4.66
N SER A 441 -39.55 13.71 3.68
CA SER A 441 -38.37 13.16 2.99
C SER A 441 -37.64 14.24 2.20
N LEU A 442 -38.35 15.11 1.47
CA LEU A 442 -37.75 16.25 0.77
C LEU A 442 -37.02 17.21 1.72
N ILE A 443 -37.64 17.54 2.86
CA ILE A 443 -37.02 18.41 3.89
C ILE A 443 -35.76 17.75 4.46
N ASN A 444 -35.82 16.46 4.79
CA ASN A 444 -34.69 15.73 5.37
C ASN A 444 -33.51 15.62 4.39
N ASP A 445 -33.78 15.44 3.10
CA ASP A 445 -32.74 15.41 2.06
C ASP A 445 -31.99 16.76 1.95
N ILE A 446 -32.72 17.88 2.04
CA ILE A 446 -32.11 19.21 2.06
C ILE A 446 -31.24 19.38 3.32
N VAL A 447 -31.72 18.93 4.48
CA VAL A 447 -30.96 18.98 5.75
C VAL A 447 -29.69 18.14 5.67
N LYS A 448 -29.75 16.93 5.09
CA LYS A 448 -28.58 16.08 4.86
C LYS A 448 -27.56 16.76 3.94
N GLY A 449 -28.01 17.34 2.82
CA GLY A 449 -27.17 18.08 1.89
C GLY A 449 -26.50 19.31 2.51
N LEU A 450 -27.25 20.12 3.27
CA LEU A 450 -26.71 21.28 3.98
C LEU A 450 -25.74 20.89 5.09
N SER A 451 -26.05 19.83 5.84
CA SER A 451 -25.17 19.31 6.89
C SER A 451 -23.82 18.87 6.32
N TYR A 452 -23.79 18.27 5.13
CA TYR A 452 -22.55 17.93 4.44
C TYR A 452 -21.76 19.19 4.03
N LEU A 453 -22.42 20.22 3.50
CA LEU A 453 -21.75 21.45 3.07
C LEU A 453 -21.17 22.24 4.24
N HIS A 454 -21.92 22.39 5.33
CA HIS A 454 -21.49 23.16 6.52
C HIS A 454 -20.40 22.45 7.32
N ASN A 455 -20.40 21.11 7.36
CA ASN A 455 -19.35 20.33 8.03
C ASN A 455 -18.14 20.04 7.12
N GLY A 456 -18.26 20.27 5.81
CA GLY A 456 -17.22 20.02 4.82
C GLY A 456 -16.37 21.27 4.50
N GLU A 457 -15.51 21.15 3.49
CA GLU A 457 -14.59 22.23 3.08
C GLU A 457 -15.26 23.42 2.36
N MET A 458 -16.56 23.33 2.07
CA MET A 458 -17.34 24.38 1.39
C MET A 458 -17.84 25.45 2.34
N GLU A 459 -17.96 25.14 3.64
CA GLU A 459 -18.45 25.98 4.75
C GLU A 459 -19.87 26.55 4.58
N THR A 460 -20.30 26.92 3.37
CA THR A 460 -21.57 27.60 3.07
C THR A 460 -22.10 27.24 1.68
N HIS A 461 -23.42 27.28 1.49
CA HIS A 461 -24.07 27.17 0.18
C HIS A 461 -24.22 28.57 -0.47
N GLY A 462 -24.67 29.55 0.30
CA GLY A 462 -24.69 30.99 -0.03
C GLY A 462 -25.82 31.46 -0.93
N ARG A 463 -26.42 30.55 -1.73
CA ARG A 463 -27.56 30.84 -2.63
C ARG A 463 -28.62 29.75 -2.61
N LEU A 464 -28.98 29.28 -1.41
CA LEU A 464 -30.00 28.26 -1.26
C LEU A 464 -31.39 28.83 -1.62
N ARG A 465 -32.16 28.10 -2.43
CA ARG A 465 -33.53 28.42 -2.87
C ARG A 465 -34.17 27.17 -3.47
N SER A 466 -35.49 27.12 -3.54
CA SER A 466 -36.21 25.97 -4.11
C SER A 466 -35.80 25.65 -5.56
N SER A 467 -35.47 26.64 -6.39
CA SER A 467 -34.95 26.42 -7.75
C SER A 467 -33.52 25.89 -7.84
N ASN A 468 -32.74 25.91 -6.74
CA ASN A 468 -31.39 25.32 -6.66
C ASN A 468 -31.40 23.96 -5.92
N CYS A 469 -32.58 23.46 -5.56
CA CYS A 469 -32.78 22.09 -5.09
C CYS A 469 -33.31 21.30 -6.29
N LEU A 470 -32.52 20.37 -6.84
CA LEU A 470 -32.92 19.53 -7.97
C LEU A 470 -33.46 18.20 -7.47
N VAL A 471 -34.34 17.57 -8.24
CA VAL A 471 -34.95 16.28 -7.89
C VAL A 471 -34.58 15.23 -8.95
N ASP A 472 -33.98 14.13 -8.50
CA ASP A 472 -33.56 13.04 -9.38
C ASP A 472 -34.73 12.10 -9.77
N SER A 473 -34.43 11.04 -10.52
CA SER A 473 -35.43 10.04 -10.93
C SER A 473 -36.09 9.30 -9.77
N HIS A 474 -35.44 9.26 -8.60
CA HIS A 474 -35.87 8.56 -7.40
C HIS A 474 -36.52 9.49 -6.37
N PHE A 475 -36.79 10.74 -6.74
CA PHE A 475 -37.33 11.78 -5.87
C PHE A 475 -36.42 12.18 -4.70
N VAL A 476 -35.10 11.97 -4.84
CA VAL A 476 -34.11 12.45 -3.89
C VAL A 476 -33.71 13.88 -4.24
N VAL A 477 -33.67 14.75 -3.23
CA VAL A 477 -33.27 16.16 -3.43
C VAL A 477 -31.75 16.29 -3.46
N LYS A 478 -31.23 16.92 -4.51
CA LYS A 478 -29.82 17.25 -4.71
C LYS A 478 -29.60 18.76 -4.76
N LEU A 479 -28.77 19.29 -3.87
CA LEU A 479 -28.41 20.70 -3.86
C LEU A 479 -27.45 21.02 -5.01
N THR A 480 -27.73 22.07 -5.77
CA THR A 480 -26.89 22.56 -6.87
C THR A 480 -26.57 24.04 -6.69
N ASP A 481 -25.70 24.57 -7.55
CA ASP A 481 -25.34 25.99 -7.56
C ASP A 481 -24.64 26.52 -6.28
N PHE A 482 -24.01 25.64 -5.51
CA PHE A 482 -23.04 26.02 -4.47
C PHE A 482 -21.65 26.32 -5.07
N GLY A 483 -20.85 27.13 -4.39
CA GLY A 483 -19.47 27.46 -4.79
C GLY A 483 -19.31 28.28 -6.09
N LEU A 484 -18.07 28.34 -6.60
CA LEU A 484 -17.62 29.15 -7.75
C LEU A 484 -18.11 30.60 -7.76
N PRO A 485 -17.88 31.39 -6.69
CA PRO A 485 -18.20 32.81 -6.70
C PRO A 485 -17.53 33.53 -7.89
N SER A 486 -16.28 33.17 -8.18
CA SER A 486 -15.47 33.74 -9.27
C SER A 486 -16.07 33.53 -10.67
N PHE A 487 -16.71 32.37 -10.91
CA PHE A 487 -17.40 32.11 -12.19
C PHE A 487 -18.74 32.84 -12.28
N ARG A 488 -19.39 33.07 -11.14
CA ARG A 488 -20.81 33.42 -11.09
C ARG A 488 -21.09 34.89 -10.73
N HIS A 489 -20.09 35.65 -10.31
CA HIS A 489 -20.22 37.09 -10.16
C HIS A 489 -20.45 37.76 -11.53
N PRO A 490 -21.59 38.46 -11.72
CA PRO A 490 -21.69 39.43 -12.79
C PRO A 490 -20.83 40.65 -12.40
N GLU A 491 -19.96 41.08 -13.29
CA GLU A 491 -19.19 42.33 -13.16
C GLU A 491 -20.08 43.59 -13.20
N SER A 492 -21.41 43.44 -13.26
CA SER A 492 -22.34 44.57 -13.31
C SER A 492 -23.57 44.28 -12.46
N MET A 493 -23.63 44.93 -11.29
CA MET A 493 -24.86 45.16 -10.51
C MET A 493 -25.70 46.32 -11.08
N ALA A 494 -25.46 46.75 -12.33
CA ALA A 494 -26.02 48.02 -12.83
C ALA A 494 -27.42 47.91 -13.47
N ASN A 495 -27.94 46.71 -13.77
CA ASN A 495 -29.28 46.53 -14.34
C ASN A 495 -30.01 45.37 -13.64
N CYS A 496 -30.59 45.62 -12.46
CA CYS A 496 -31.45 44.64 -11.80
C CYS A 496 -32.85 44.70 -12.43
N GLU A 497 -33.18 43.74 -13.29
CA GLU A 497 -34.58 43.50 -13.68
C GLU A 497 -35.39 42.98 -12.48
N GLU A 498 -36.72 43.13 -12.50
CA GLU A 498 -37.63 42.60 -11.48
C GLU A 498 -37.45 41.08 -11.23
N LYS A 499 -36.98 40.34 -12.25
CA LYS A 499 -36.64 38.91 -12.18
C LYS A 499 -35.42 38.60 -11.29
N ASP A 500 -34.51 39.54 -11.11
CA ASP A 500 -33.39 39.40 -10.17
C ASP A 500 -33.83 39.66 -8.74
N MET A 501 -34.83 40.52 -8.54
CA MET A 501 -35.40 40.79 -7.22
C MET A 501 -36.11 39.56 -6.63
N LYS A 502 -36.83 38.76 -7.44
CA LYS A 502 -37.45 37.51 -6.96
C LYS A 502 -36.45 36.57 -6.29
N LYS A 503 -35.21 36.49 -6.79
CA LYS A 503 -34.15 35.62 -6.24
C LYS A 503 -33.71 36.02 -4.84
N LEU A 504 -34.01 37.24 -4.40
CA LEU A 504 -33.64 37.77 -3.10
C LEU A 504 -34.62 37.38 -1.98
N LEU A 505 -35.80 36.81 -2.30
CA LEU A 505 -36.81 36.44 -1.31
C LEU A 505 -36.32 35.39 -0.29
N TRP A 506 -35.42 34.50 -0.71
CA TRP A 506 -34.80 33.51 0.18
C TRP A 506 -33.64 34.07 1.00
N LYS A 507 -33.18 35.28 0.70
CA LYS A 507 -31.96 35.83 1.30
C LYS A 507 -32.26 36.43 2.66
N ALA A 508 -31.41 36.11 3.63
CA ALA A 508 -31.58 36.53 5.01
C ALA A 508 -31.53 38.07 5.18
N PRO A 509 -32.28 38.64 6.12
CA PRO A 509 -32.43 40.09 6.29
C PRO A 509 -31.10 40.81 6.56
N GLU A 510 -30.19 40.19 7.33
CA GLU A 510 -28.85 40.73 7.59
C GLU A 510 -28.02 40.84 6.31
N LEU A 511 -28.14 39.88 5.39
CA LEU A 511 -27.43 39.90 4.11
C LEU A 511 -28.04 40.92 3.14
N LEU A 512 -29.35 41.16 3.23
CA LEU A 512 -30.06 42.15 2.42
C LEU A 512 -29.76 43.60 2.81
N ARG A 513 -29.28 43.84 4.04
CA ARG A 513 -28.88 45.15 4.56
C ARG A 513 -27.43 45.53 4.22
N LEU A 514 -26.59 44.55 3.90
CA LEU A 514 -25.20 44.80 3.54
C LEU A 514 -25.09 45.48 2.16
N PRO A 515 -24.25 46.54 2.01
CA PRO A 515 -24.07 47.24 0.74
C PRO A 515 -23.42 46.35 -0.32
N VAL A 516 -22.51 45.46 0.09
CA VAL A 516 -21.93 44.42 -0.76
C VAL A 516 -22.07 43.09 -0.03
N CYS A 517 -22.88 42.19 -0.58
CA CYS A 517 -23.05 40.87 0.01
C CYS A 517 -21.79 40.01 -0.20
N PRO A 518 -21.34 39.25 0.80
CA PRO A 518 -20.25 38.30 0.60
C PRO A 518 -20.65 37.27 -0.47
N PRO A 519 -19.75 36.96 -1.44
CA PRO A 519 -20.02 36.01 -2.53
C PRO A 519 -20.44 34.62 -2.06
N GLN A 520 -19.85 34.20 -0.95
CA GLN A 520 -19.97 32.85 -0.38
C GLN A 520 -21.19 32.73 0.54
N GLY A 521 -21.81 33.86 0.94
CA GLY A 521 -22.90 33.87 1.92
C GLY A 521 -22.41 33.51 3.33
N THR A 522 -23.34 33.05 4.18
CA THR A 522 -23.10 32.72 5.59
C THR A 522 -23.90 31.48 5.97
N THR A 523 -23.38 30.65 6.89
CA THR A 523 -24.06 29.43 7.36
C THR A 523 -25.46 29.73 7.91
N LYS A 524 -25.59 30.76 8.75
CA LYS A 524 -26.89 31.22 9.31
C LYS A 524 -27.83 31.81 8.26
N GLY A 525 -27.29 32.30 7.15
CA GLY A 525 -28.08 32.76 6.01
C GLY A 525 -28.68 31.60 5.21
N ASP A 526 -27.95 30.48 5.10
CA ASP A 526 -28.50 29.24 4.52
C ASP A 526 -29.63 28.67 5.39
N VAL A 527 -29.51 28.74 6.71
CA VAL A 527 -30.58 28.31 7.65
C VAL A 527 -31.84 29.14 7.48
N TYR A 528 -31.72 30.46 7.30
CA TYR A 528 -32.87 31.32 6.97
C TYR A 528 -33.52 30.91 5.64
N SER A 529 -32.69 30.71 4.60
CA SER A 529 -33.15 30.29 3.27
C SER A 529 -33.89 28.95 3.34
N PHE A 530 -33.42 28.03 4.18
CA PHE A 530 -34.07 26.74 4.46
C PHE A 530 -35.42 26.92 5.14
N GLY A 531 -35.56 27.86 6.07
CA GLY A 531 -36.85 28.22 6.69
C GLY A 531 -37.92 28.62 5.66
N ILE A 532 -37.55 29.45 4.68
CA ILE A 532 -38.44 29.85 3.58
C ILE A 532 -38.84 28.64 2.72
N ILE A 533 -37.88 27.76 2.38
CA ILE A 533 -38.16 26.54 1.61
C ILE A 533 -39.10 25.60 2.39
N MET A 534 -38.97 25.50 3.71
CA MET A 534 -39.91 24.71 4.51
C MET A 534 -41.34 25.25 4.47
N GLN A 535 -41.51 26.57 4.37
CA GLN A 535 -42.83 27.17 4.14
C GLN A 535 -43.37 26.82 2.74
N GLU A 536 -42.54 26.91 1.70
CA GLU A 536 -42.93 26.51 0.34
C GLU A 536 -43.36 25.03 0.27
N ILE A 537 -42.62 24.13 0.92
CA ILE A 537 -42.97 22.69 0.95
C ILE A 537 -44.26 22.48 1.75
N SER A 538 -44.42 23.18 2.88
CA SER A 538 -45.61 23.04 3.74
C SER A 538 -46.89 23.51 3.07
N LEU A 539 -46.85 24.68 2.40
CA LEU A 539 -48.02 25.29 1.79
C LEU A 539 -48.20 24.93 0.31
N ARG A 540 -47.17 24.42 -0.35
CA ARG A 540 -47.14 24.17 -1.80
C ARG A 540 -47.38 25.44 -2.64
N GLU A 541 -47.05 26.60 -2.07
CA GLU A 541 -47.27 27.93 -2.64
C GLU A 541 -45.96 28.72 -2.75
N GLU A 542 -46.01 29.89 -3.41
CA GLU A 542 -44.84 30.77 -3.51
C GLU A 542 -44.33 31.27 -2.13
N PRO A 543 -43.05 31.66 -2.02
CA PRO A 543 -42.50 32.28 -0.82
C PRO A 543 -43.31 33.51 -0.38
N PHE A 544 -43.53 33.66 0.93
CA PHE A 544 -44.32 34.76 1.51
C PHE A 544 -45.81 34.76 1.12
N TYR A 545 -46.36 33.63 0.71
CA TYR A 545 -47.81 33.46 0.62
C TYR A 545 -48.49 33.75 1.98
N PRO A 546 -49.64 34.45 2.04
CA PRO A 546 -50.43 35.03 0.94
C PRO A 546 -50.07 36.49 0.58
N PHE A 547 -49.05 37.09 1.19
CA PHE A 547 -48.71 38.51 0.95
C PHE A 547 -48.35 38.82 -0.50
N ARG A 548 -47.93 37.81 -1.28
CA ARG A 548 -47.63 37.94 -2.72
C ARG A 548 -48.85 38.33 -3.56
N ASP A 549 -50.07 38.07 -3.08
CA ASP A 549 -51.31 38.43 -3.79
C ASP A 549 -51.67 39.91 -3.64
N SER A 550 -51.12 40.57 -2.61
CA SER A 550 -51.45 41.96 -2.24
C SER A 550 -50.26 42.93 -2.31
N MET A 551 -49.02 42.44 -2.32
CA MET A 551 -47.80 43.26 -2.30
C MET A 551 -46.81 42.84 -3.38
N THR A 552 -46.06 43.82 -3.91
CA THR A 552 -45.00 43.57 -4.88
C THR A 552 -43.74 42.97 -4.22
N VAL A 553 -42.87 42.33 -5.01
CA VAL A 553 -41.60 41.75 -4.52
C VAL A 553 -40.73 42.82 -3.84
N ALA A 554 -40.71 44.04 -4.38
CA ALA A 554 -39.91 45.14 -3.87
C ALA A 554 -40.39 45.61 -2.48
N GLU A 555 -41.72 45.69 -2.28
CA GLU A 555 -42.32 46.05 -0.99
C GLU A 555 -42.06 44.98 0.06
N ILE A 556 -42.19 43.70 -0.30
CA ILE A 556 -41.86 42.57 0.58
C ILE A 556 -40.39 42.67 1.02
N LEU A 557 -39.47 42.85 0.07
CA LEU A 557 -38.04 42.97 0.39
C LEU A 557 -37.73 44.21 1.23
N ALA A 558 -38.43 45.33 1.00
CA ALA A 558 -38.28 46.53 1.82
C ALA A 558 -38.71 46.27 3.27
N ARG A 559 -39.84 45.59 3.47
CA ARG A 559 -40.36 45.22 4.79
C ARG A 559 -39.48 44.20 5.53
N VAL A 560 -38.92 43.24 4.82
CA VAL A 560 -37.93 42.29 5.39
C VAL A 560 -36.63 43.01 5.76
N ARG A 561 -36.21 44.02 4.98
CA ARG A 561 -35.04 44.84 5.30
C ARG A 561 -35.27 45.71 6.53
N THR A 562 -36.47 46.26 6.71
CA THR A 562 -36.82 47.04 7.91
C THR A 562 -36.92 46.13 9.14
N LYS A 563 -36.35 46.58 10.27
CA LYS A 563 -36.49 45.89 11.57
C LYS A 563 -37.86 46.19 12.19
N GLU A 564 -38.93 45.70 11.57
CA GLU A 564 -40.28 45.77 12.14
C GLU A 564 -40.39 44.86 13.39
N ASN A 565 -41.29 45.19 14.34
CA ASN A 565 -41.57 44.37 15.52
C ASN A 565 -43.09 44.12 15.64
N PRO A 566 -43.59 42.88 15.43
CA PRO A 566 -42.84 41.67 15.11
C PRO A 566 -42.21 41.70 13.70
N PRO A 567 -41.12 40.94 13.47
CA PRO A 567 -40.43 40.94 12.19
C PRO A 567 -41.32 40.39 11.07
N PHE A 568 -41.30 41.04 9.90
CA PHE A 568 -42.09 40.61 8.75
C PHE A 568 -41.58 39.27 8.20
N ARG A 569 -42.42 38.23 8.27
CA ARG A 569 -42.10 36.83 7.94
C ARG A 569 -43.28 36.13 7.26
N PRO A 570 -43.05 34.99 6.56
CA PRO A 570 -44.12 34.19 6.00
C PRO A 570 -45.10 33.70 7.08
N VAL A 571 -46.38 33.64 6.76
CA VAL A 571 -47.43 33.16 7.66
C VAL A 571 -47.84 31.75 7.22
N VAL A 572 -47.74 30.79 8.14
CA VAL A 572 -48.16 29.40 7.92
C VAL A 572 -49.29 29.09 8.92
N PRO A 573 -50.49 28.70 8.45
CA PRO A 573 -51.59 28.31 9.32
C PRO A 573 -51.21 27.09 10.17
N THR A 574 -51.66 27.07 11.43
CA THR A 574 -51.36 25.99 12.39
C THR A 574 -51.94 24.64 11.96
N GLU A 575 -52.97 24.63 11.11
CA GLU A 575 -53.60 23.43 10.57
C GLU A 575 -52.79 22.76 9.45
N SER A 576 -51.90 23.50 8.80
CA SER A 576 -51.17 23.03 7.61
C SER A 576 -49.96 22.15 7.93
N CYS A 577 -49.47 22.16 9.17
CA CYS A 577 -48.29 21.39 9.56
C CYS A 577 -48.26 21.06 11.06
N ALA A 578 -47.52 20.01 11.44
CA ALA A 578 -47.31 19.65 12.84
C ALA A 578 -46.65 20.80 13.64
N ALA A 579 -47.09 21.00 14.88
CA ALA A 579 -46.62 22.11 15.74
C ALA A 579 -45.10 22.16 15.92
N GLY A 580 -44.43 21.00 15.98
CA GLY A 580 -42.98 20.93 16.06
C GLY A 580 -42.26 21.42 14.81
N LEU A 581 -42.78 21.13 13.61
CA LEU A 581 -42.21 21.65 12.36
C LEU A 581 -42.42 23.16 12.24
N LEU A 582 -43.60 23.66 12.66
CA LEU A 582 -43.88 25.10 12.69
C LEU A 582 -42.92 25.85 13.63
N SER A 583 -42.63 25.27 14.80
CA SER A 583 -41.66 25.83 15.75
C SER A 583 -40.26 25.89 15.14
N LEU A 584 -39.79 24.79 14.54
CA LEU A 584 -38.48 24.73 13.89
C LEU A 584 -38.38 25.76 12.75
N MET A 585 -39.44 25.90 11.94
CA MET A 585 -39.51 26.91 10.88
C MET A 585 -39.40 28.33 11.41
N ARG A 586 -40.07 28.63 12.54
CA ARG A 586 -39.97 29.93 13.23
C ARG A 586 -38.58 30.24 13.75
N CYS A 587 -37.89 29.25 14.31
CA CYS A 587 -36.49 29.40 14.75
C CYS A 587 -35.54 29.62 13.57
N CYS A 588 -35.76 28.94 12.43
CA CYS A 588 -34.88 29.04 11.26
C CYS A 588 -34.86 30.44 10.62
N TRP A 589 -35.98 31.16 10.64
CA TRP A 589 -36.07 32.52 10.08
C TRP A 589 -36.08 33.63 11.14
N ALA A 590 -35.52 33.38 12.33
CA ALA A 590 -35.36 34.40 13.37
C ALA A 590 -34.64 35.66 12.84
N GLU A 591 -34.96 36.83 13.41
CA GLU A 591 -34.38 38.11 13.00
C GLU A 591 -32.87 38.14 13.24
N GLU A 592 -32.43 37.75 14.42
CA GLU A 592 -31.01 37.71 14.76
C GLU A 592 -30.37 36.39 14.30
N PRO A 593 -29.20 36.40 13.62
CA PRO A 593 -28.56 35.18 13.13
C PRO A 593 -28.13 34.21 14.25
N GLU A 594 -27.86 34.70 15.46
CA GLU A 594 -27.43 33.89 16.60
C GLU A 594 -28.56 33.05 17.19
N GLU A 595 -29.81 33.52 17.09
CA GLU A 595 -31.00 32.78 17.56
C GLU A 595 -31.37 31.60 16.64
N ARG A 596 -30.83 31.58 15.42
CA ARG A 596 -31.10 30.52 14.45
C ARG A 596 -30.35 29.25 14.83
N PRO A 597 -31.01 28.07 14.82
CA PRO A 597 -30.36 26.82 15.18
C PRO A 597 -29.26 26.44 14.19
N ASP A 598 -28.26 25.68 14.66
CA ASP A 598 -27.26 25.09 13.78
C ASP A 598 -27.83 23.89 13.01
N ILE A 599 -27.27 23.60 11.83
CA ILE A 599 -27.77 22.50 10.99
C ILE A 599 -27.75 21.14 11.70
N SER A 600 -26.81 20.94 12.63
CA SER A 600 -26.73 19.75 13.48
C SER A 600 -27.93 19.63 14.43
N GLN A 601 -28.39 20.76 14.99
CA GLN A 601 -29.58 20.83 15.85
C GLN A 601 -30.85 20.59 15.03
N ILE A 602 -30.96 21.21 13.85
CA ILE A 602 -32.06 21.00 12.89
C ILE A 602 -32.17 19.52 12.53
N LYS A 603 -31.04 18.84 12.27
CA LYS A 603 -31.01 17.41 11.95
C LYS A 603 -31.50 16.54 13.11
N SER A 604 -31.18 16.89 14.36
CA SER A 604 -31.71 16.16 15.52
C SER A 604 -33.21 16.38 15.71
N GLU A 605 -33.70 17.61 15.57
CA GLU A 605 -35.12 17.92 15.70
C GLU A 605 -35.95 17.24 14.61
N MET A 606 -35.49 17.27 13.35
CA MET A 606 -36.14 16.57 12.24
C MET A 606 -36.22 15.05 12.44
N ARG A 607 -35.21 14.44 13.08
CA ARG A 607 -35.26 13.01 13.44
C ARG A 607 -36.33 12.70 14.48
N VAL A 608 -36.59 13.62 15.40
CA VAL A 608 -37.66 13.48 16.41
C VAL A 608 -39.03 13.66 15.74
N LEU A 609 -39.18 14.66 14.88
CA LEU A 609 -40.41 14.94 14.14
C LEU A 609 -40.80 13.79 13.19
N ASN A 610 -39.81 13.11 12.58
CA ASN A 610 -40.04 11.97 11.68
C ASN A 610 -40.43 10.66 12.39
N ARG A 611 -40.31 10.56 13.72
CA ARG A 611 -40.62 9.32 14.47
C ARG A 611 -42.10 9.17 14.87
N GLY A 612 -42.94 10.17 14.59
CA GLY A 612 -44.39 10.12 14.84
C GLY A 612 -44.78 9.97 16.31
N GLN A 613 -46.07 10.21 16.62
CA GLN A 613 -46.64 10.10 17.96
C GLN A 613 -46.72 8.65 18.51
N ASN A 614 -46.42 7.64 17.69
CA ASN A 614 -46.59 6.21 18.06
C ASN A 614 -45.27 5.42 18.16
N GLY A 615 -44.10 6.03 18.00
CA GLY A 615 -42.82 5.35 18.25
C GLY A 615 -42.46 4.20 17.30
N GLU A 616 -43.23 3.94 16.25
CA GLU A 616 -42.90 2.94 15.24
C GLU A 616 -41.82 3.49 14.29
N VAL A 617 -40.71 2.76 14.19
CA VAL A 617 -39.62 3.06 13.25
C VAL A 617 -40.18 3.02 11.83
N ASN A 618 -40.12 4.16 11.16
CA ASN A 618 -40.80 4.41 9.91
C ASN A 618 -40.31 3.44 8.81
N ILE A 619 -41.24 2.70 8.20
CA ILE A 619 -41.05 1.75 7.09
C ILE A 619 -40.23 2.35 5.93
N MET A 620 -40.25 3.68 5.81
CA MET A 620 -39.48 4.49 4.87
C MET A 620 -37.96 4.39 5.08
N ASP A 621 -37.46 4.37 6.32
CA ASP A 621 -36.02 4.24 6.59
C ASP A 621 -35.51 2.85 6.22
N ASN A 622 -36.36 1.82 6.38
CA ASN A 622 -36.03 0.44 5.98
C ASN A 622 -36.05 0.27 4.45
N LEU A 623 -36.98 0.92 3.75
CA LEU A 623 -37.04 0.93 2.28
C LEU A 623 -35.90 1.75 1.68
N LEU A 624 -35.59 2.93 2.23
CA LEU A 624 -34.46 3.78 1.84
C LEU A 624 -33.13 3.07 2.09
N MET A 625 -32.94 2.47 3.26
CA MET A 625 -31.73 1.69 3.57
C MET A 625 -31.58 0.50 2.62
N ARG A 626 -32.67 -0.19 2.26
CA ARG A 626 -32.64 -1.27 1.27
C ARG A 626 -32.32 -0.75 -0.13
N MET A 627 -32.89 0.37 -0.56
CA MET A 627 -32.58 0.98 -1.87
C MET A 627 -31.14 1.50 -1.94
N GLU A 628 -30.61 2.08 -0.87
CA GLU A 628 -29.19 2.46 -0.75
C GLU A 628 -28.27 1.24 -0.81
N GLN A 629 -28.65 0.15 -0.13
CA GLN A 629 -27.90 -1.09 -0.18
C GLN A 629 -27.94 -1.72 -1.59
N TYR A 630 -29.07 -1.63 -2.30
CA TYR A 630 -29.15 -2.05 -3.70
C TYR A 630 -28.32 -1.18 -4.64
N ALA A 631 -28.32 0.15 -4.45
CA ALA A 631 -27.52 1.08 -5.25
C ALA A 631 -26.02 0.84 -5.05
N HIS A 632 -25.57 0.67 -3.79
CA HIS A 632 -24.17 0.39 -3.48
C HIS A 632 -23.73 -0.99 -3.98
N ASN A 633 -24.60 -2.00 -3.85
CA ASN A 633 -24.34 -3.33 -4.40
C ASN A 633 -24.26 -3.30 -5.94
N LEU A 634 -25.11 -2.51 -6.61
CA LEU A 634 -25.06 -2.32 -8.05
C LEU A 634 -23.80 -1.59 -8.50
N GLU A 635 -23.41 -0.52 -7.82
CA GLU A 635 -22.16 0.20 -8.12
C GLU A 635 -20.94 -0.70 -7.93
N SER A 636 -20.86 -1.41 -6.80
CA SER A 636 -19.78 -2.38 -6.55
C SER A 636 -19.78 -3.50 -7.59
N LEU A 637 -20.95 -3.98 -8.03
CA LEU A 637 -21.05 -5.02 -9.05
C LEU A 637 -20.66 -4.49 -10.43
N VAL A 638 -21.03 -3.25 -10.77
CA VAL A 638 -20.62 -2.59 -12.02
C VAL A 638 -19.12 -2.37 -12.01
N GLU A 639 -18.53 -1.93 -10.89
CA GLU A 639 -17.08 -1.76 -10.75
C GLU A 639 -16.35 -3.10 -10.90
N GLN A 640 -16.81 -4.16 -10.23
CA GLN A 640 -16.26 -5.52 -10.37
C GLN A 640 -16.38 -6.04 -11.81
N ARG A 641 -17.54 -5.89 -12.46
CA ARG A 641 -17.73 -6.31 -13.85
C ARG A 641 -16.88 -5.50 -14.82
N THR A 642 -16.72 -4.20 -14.57
CA THR A 642 -15.89 -3.33 -15.41
C THR A 642 -14.41 -3.70 -15.26
N ALA A 643 -13.96 -4.00 -14.04
CA ALA A 643 -12.60 -4.48 -13.79
C ALA A 643 -12.35 -5.84 -14.46
N ALA A 644 -13.26 -6.80 -14.30
CA ALA A 644 -13.19 -8.11 -14.94
C ALA A 644 -13.17 -7.99 -16.48
N PHE A 645 -14.04 -7.14 -17.03
CA PHE A 645 -14.06 -6.85 -18.47
C PHE A 645 -12.74 -6.23 -18.96
N MET A 646 -12.15 -5.31 -18.20
CA MET A 646 -10.84 -4.74 -18.56
C MET A 646 -9.73 -5.79 -18.55
N GLU A 647 -9.74 -6.72 -17.60
CA GLU A 647 -8.77 -7.82 -17.55
C GLU A 647 -8.96 -8.81 -18.70
N GLU A 648 -10.20 -9.20 -18.99
CA GLU A 648 -10.53 -10.08 -20.12
C GLU A 648 -10.17 -9.43 -21.46
N LYS A 649 -10.47 -8.13 -21.61
CA LYS A 649 -10.06 -7.33 -22.77
C LYS A 649 -8.54 -7.33 -22.90
N LYS A 650 -7.79 -7.13 -21.81
CA LYS A 650 -6.32 -7.14 -21.84
C LYS A 650 -5.78 -8.50 -22.30
N LYS A 651 -6.32 -9.60 -21.77
CA LYS A 651 -5.95 -10.96 -22.21
C LYS A 651 -6.26 -11.19 -23.70
N SER A 652 -7.43 -10.74 -24.16
CA SER A 652 -7.81 -10.82 -25.58
C SER A 652 -6.88 -10.01 -26.49
N GLU A 653 -6.45 -8.82 -26.05
CA GLU A 653 -5.49 -7.99 -26.79
C GLU A 653 -4.09 -8.61 -26.84
N GLU A 654 -3.61 -9.19 -25.73
CA GLU A 654 -2.33 -9.90 -25.68
C GLU A 654 -2.30 -11.09 -26.64
N LEU A 655 -3.37 -11.90 -26.67
CA LEU A 655 -3.52 -12.99 -27.63
C LEU A 655 -3.54 -12.49 -29.08
N LEU A 656 -4.17 -11.34 -29.35
CA LEU A 656 -4.18 -10.75 -30.69
C LEU A 656 -2.76 -10.31 -31.13
N TYR A 657 -1.96 -9.74 -30.22
CA TYR A 657 -0.58 -9.34 -30.51
C TYR A 657 0.38 -10.52 -30.67
N GLN A 658 0.01 -11.71 -30.21
CA GLN A 658 0.78 -12.94 -30.49
C GLN A 658 0.57 -13.45 -31.91
N VAL A 659 -0.58 -13.17 -32.52
CA VAL A 659 -0.94 -13.64 -33.87
C VAL A 659 -0.60 -12.62 -34.95
N LEU A 660 -0.75 -11.33 -34.64
CA LEU A 660 -0.56 -10.24 -35.61
C LEU A 660 0.40 -9.18 -35.08
N PRO A 661 1.13 -8.49 -35.97
CA PRO A 661 1.95 -7.35 -35.56
C PRO A 661 1.10 -6.25 -34.91
N LYS A 662 1.65 -5.55 -33.91
CA LYS A 662 0.92 -4.53 -33.13
C LYS A 662 0.29 -3.44 -34.00
N SER A 663 1.02 -2.92 -34.98
CA SER A 663 0.54 -1.87 -35.89
C SER A 663 -0.69 -2.31 -36.69
N VAL A 664 -0.70 -3.57 -37.13
CA VAL A 664 -1.81 -4.20 -37.88
C VAL A 664 -2.99 -4.54 -36.97
N ALA A 665 -2.71 -5.12 -35.80
CA ALA A 665 -3.71 -5.45 -34.79
C ALA A 665 -4.49 -4.21 -34.31
N GLU A 666 -3.81 -3.07 -34.13
CA GLU A 666 -4.46 -1.80 -33.77
C GLU A 666 -5.40 -1.28 -34.86
N GLN A 667 -5.05 -1.44 -36.14
CA GLN A 667 -5.91 -1.05 -37.25
C GLN A 667 -7.17 -1.91 -37.30
N LEU A 668 -7.03 -3.22 -37.11
CA LEU A 668 -8.16 -4.15 -37.03
C LEU A 668 -9.05 -3.86 -35.81
N LYS A 669 -8.47 -3.55 -34.64
CA LYS A 669 -9.23 -3.13 -33.45
C LYS A 669 -10.06 -1.86 -33.69
N ARG A 670 -9.60 -0.96 -34.57
CA ARG A 670 -10.33 0.25 -34.98
C ARG A 670 -11.39 -0.02 -36.06
N GLY A 671 -11.58 -1.27 -36.49
CA GLY A 671 -12.51 -1.66 -37.55
C GLY A 671 -12.05 -1.24 -38.95
N LYS A 672 -10.77 -0.88 -39.13
CA LYS A 672 -10.22 -0.53 -40.44
C LYS A 672 -9.73 -1.79 -41.15
N ALA A 673 -10.04 -1.90 -42.45
CA ALA A 673 -9.42 -2.92 -43.29
C ALA A 673 -7.91 -2.64 -43.42
N VAL A 674 -7.09 -3.68 -43.34
CA VAL A 674 -5.64 -3.57 -43.51
C VAL A 674 -5.35 -3.77 -45.00
N GLU A 675 -5.01 -2.68 -45.68
CA GLU A 675 -4.63 -2.73 -47.09
C GLU A 675 -3.21 -3.29 -47.25
N PRO A 676 -2.92 -4.02 -48.35
CA PRO A 676 -1.57 -4.46 -48.64
C PRO A 676 -0.62 -3.27 -48.85
N GLU A 677 0.53 -3.28 -48.18
CA GLU A 677 1.55 -2.24 -48.27
C GLU A 677 2.77 -2.72 -49.05
N TYR A 678 3.31 -1.86 -49.92
CA TYR A 678 4.53 -2.11 -50.67
C TYR A 678 5.76 -1.55 -49.95
N PHE A 679 6.76 -2.41 -49.71
CA PHE A 679 8.02 -2.06 -49.06
C PHE A 679 9.17 -2.08 -50.09
N ASP A 680 9.90 -0.96 -50.20
CA ASP A 680 10.97 -0.79 -51.19
C ASP A 680 12.17 -1.73 -50.96
N SER A 681 12.47 -2.05 -49.70
CA SER A 681 13.61 -2.87 -49.32
C SER A 681 13.38 -3.48 -47.94
N VAL A 682 13.36 -4.81 -47.88
CA VAL A 682 13.34 -5.61 -46.65
C VAL A 682 14.43 -6.66 -46.74
N THR A 683 14.88 -7.17 -45.60
CA THR A 683 15.76 -8.35 -45.57
C THR A 683 15.00 -9.54 -45.01
N VAL A 684 14.99 -10.63 -45.79
CA VAL A 684 14.33 -11.89 -45.45
C VAL A 684 15.39 -12.91 -45.08
N PHE A 685 15.16 -13.57 -43.94
CA PHE A 685 15.92 -14.71 -43.43
C PHE A 685 15.12 -15.98 -43.61
N PHE A 686 15.78 -17.01 -44.16
CA PHE A 686 15.30 -18.39 -44.16
C PHE A 686 16.35 -19.27 -43.51
N SER A 687 15.90 -20.19 -42.66
CA SER A 687 16.75 -21.28 -42.20
C SER A 687 16.07 -22.62 -42.34
N ASP A 688 16.88 -23.65 -42.59
CA ASP A 688 16.48 -25.05 -42.71
C ASP A 688 17.34 -25.94 -41.79
N VAL A 689 16.76 -27.00 -41.27
CA VAL A 689 17.45 -27.98 -40.42
C VAL A 689 17.98 -29.11 -41.29
N VAL A 690 19.30 -29.16 -41.47
CA VAL A 690 19.94 -30.14 -42.35
C VAL A 690 19.73 -31.55 -41.79
N GLY A 691 19.10 -32.41 -42.59
CA GLY A 691 18.81 -33.80 -42.21
C GLY A 691 17.53 -33.98 -41.40
N PHE A 692 16.67 -32.96 -41.29
CA PHE A 692 15.42 -33.03 -40.54
C PHE A 692 14.53 -34.21 -40.94
N THR A 693 14.33 -34.45 -42.24
CA THR A 693 13.51 -35.59 -42.71
C THR A 693 14.02 -36.94 -42.22
N GLN A 694 15.35 -37.11 -42.15
CA GLN A 694 15.98 -38.33 -41.62
C GLN A 694 15.86 -38.42 -40.10
N MET A 695 15.98 -37.31 -39.38
CA MET A 695 15.75 -37.28 -37.94
C MET A 695 14.30 -37.63 -37.60
N CYS A 696 13.34 -37.11 -38.38
CA CYS A 696 11.91 -37.38 -38.21
C CYS A 696 11.53 -38.83 -38.53
N SER A 697 12.21 -39.50 -39.48
CA SER A 697 11.94 -40.91 -39.78
C SER A 697 12.42 -41.86 -38.68
N MET A 698 13.37 -41.43 -37.86
CA MET A 698 13.96 -42.21 -36.76
C MET A 698 13.41 -41.84 -35.37
N SER A 699 12.55 -40.82 -35.28
CA SER A 699 11.98 -40.33 -34.02
C SER A 699 10.46 -40.46 -34.02
N THR A 700 9.86 -40.57 -32.83
CA THR A 700 8.39 -40.58 -32.72
C THR A 700 7.81 -39.19 -32.98
N PRO A 701 6.56 -39.06 -33.47
CA PRO A 701 5.95 -37.75 -33.74
C PRO A 701 5.95 -36.80 -32.53
N ILE A 702 5.74 -37.32 -31.32
CA ILE A 702 5.78 -36.51 -30.09
C ILE A 702 7.18 -35.96 -29.81
N GLN A 703 8.23 -36.77 -30.02
CA GLN A 703 9.62 -36.34 -29.86
C GLN A 703 10.04 -35.31 -30.91
N VAL A 704 9.51 -35.40 -32.12
CA VAL A 704 9.74 -34.39 -33.18
C VAL A 704 9.09 -33.05 -32.80
N VAL A 705 7.87 -33.07 -32.27
CA VAL A 705 7.18 -31.86 -31.80
C VAL A 705 7.94 -31.23 -30.63
N ASP A 706 8.37 -32.02 -29.65
CA ASP A 706 9.16 -31.53 -28.52
C ASP A 706 10.49 -30.91 -28.97
N PHE A 707 11.17 -31.55 -29.93
CA PHE A 707 12.39 -31.04 -30.52
C PHE A 707 12.18 -29.70 -31.24
N LEU A 708 11.15 -29.58 -32.08
CA LEU A 708 10.82 -28.34 -32.76
C LEU A 708 10.45 -27.22 -31.78
N ASN A 709 9.67 -27.54 -30.73
CA ASN A 709 9.30 -26.58 -29.70
C ASN A 709 10.54 -26.07 -28.94
N ASP A 710 11.49 -26.94 -28.58
CA ASP A 710 12.73 -26.54 -27.91
C ASP A 710 13.59 -25.64 -28.81
N LEU A 711 13.73 -26.02 -30.08
CA LEU A 711 14.51 -25.28 -31.05
C LEU A 711 13.89 -23.89 -31.30
N TYR A 712 12.58 -23.82 -31.51
CA TYR A 712 11.88 -22.57 -31.74
C TYR A 712 11.80 -21.71 -30.48
N THR A 713 11.72 -22.29 -29.29
CA THR A 713 11.82 -21.53 -28.03
C THR A 713 13.19 -20.88 -27.89
N CYS A 714 14.26 -21.59 -28.26
CA CYS A 714 15.61 -21.04 -28.29
C CYS A 714 15.73 -19.89 -29.30
N PHE A 715 15.15 -20.05 -30.50
CA PHE A 715 15.18 -19.01 -31.54
C PHE A 715 14.36 -17.79 -31.15
N ASP A 716 13.14 -17.99 -30.66
CA ASP A 716 12.23 -16.92 -30.23
C ASP A 716 12.86 -16.08 -29.09
N ALA A 717 13.63 -16.72 -28.18
CA ALA A 717 14.38 -16.01 -27.14
C ALA A 717 15.44 -15.05 -27.72
N ILE A 718 16.16 -15.47 -28.76
CA ILE A 718 17.22 -14.67 -29.40
C ILE A 718 16.61 -13.53 -30.24
N ILE A 719 15.48 -13.80 -30.90
CA ILE A 719 14.83 -12.88 -31.84
C ILE A 719 14.22 -11.67 -31.13
N ASN A 720 13.78 -11.82 -29.89
CA ASN A 720 13.25 -10.71 -29.07
C ASN A 720 14.27 -9.57 -28.85
N ASP A 721 15.57 -9.84 -29.00
CA ASP A 721 16.63 -8.84 -28.82
C ASP A 721 16.90 -8.01 -30.10
N PHE A 722 16.28 -8.35 -31.22
CA PHE A 722 16.50 -7.71 -32.53
C PHE A 722 15.21 -7.10 -33.11
N ASP A 723 15.36 -6.10 -33.98
CA ASP A 723 14.23 -5.48 -34.69
C ASP A 723 13.80 -6.33 -35.89
N VAL A 724 13.10 -7.42 -35.58
CA VAL A 724 12.70 -8.46 -36.54
C VAL A 724 11.28 -8.95 -36.27
N TYR A 725 10.58 -9.36 -37.33
CA TYR A 725 9.24 -9.93 -37.27
C TYR A 725 9.26 -11.39 -37.72
N LYS A 726 8.73 -12.28 -36.87
CA LYS A 726 8.55 -13.70 -37.16
C LYS A 726 7.37 -13.89 -38.11
N VAL A 727 7.65 -14.47 -39.27
CA VAL A 727 6.62 -14.85 -40.25
C VAL A 727 6.22 -16.31 -39.98
N GLU A 728 5.06 -16.73 -40.45
CA GLU A 728 4.63 -18.13 -40.34
C GLU A 728 5.69 -19.09 -40.89
N THR A 729 5.98 -20.14 -40.13
CA THR A 729 6.94 -21.19 -40.49
C THR A 729 6.28 -22.24 -41.38
N ILE A 730 7.03 -22.78 -42.35
CA ILE A 730 6.55 -23.84 -43.25
C ILE A 730 7.42 -25.08 -42.99
N GLY A 731 6.87 -26.06 -42.29
CA GLY A 731 7.61 -27.28 -41.92
C GLY A 731 8.71 -27.03 -40.88
N ASP A 732 9.93 -27.42 -41.23
CA ASP A 732 11.19 -27.21 -40.50
C ASP A 732 11.89 -25.88 -40.84
N ALA A 733 11.35 -25.14 -41.81
CA ALA A 733 11.91 -23.85 -42.19
C ALA A 733 11.44 -22.72 -41.27
N TYR A 734 12.40 -21.96 -40.74
CA TYR A 734 12.14 -20.81 -39.88
C TYR A 734 12.35 -19.49 -40.65
N MET A 735 11.31 -18.67 -40.72
CA MET A 735 11.27 -17.46 -41.55
C MET A 735 11.14 -16.19 -40.71
N VAL A 736 12.06 -15.24 -40.93
CA VAL A 736 12.10 -13.96 -40.20
C VAL A 736 12.37 -12.82 -41.17
N VAL A 737 11.77 -11.66 -40.93
CA VAL A 737 11.94 -10.48 -41.79
C VAL A 737 12.20 -9.24 -40.97
N SER A 738 13.04 -8.34 -41.48
CA SER A 738 13.24 -7.00 -40.92
C SER A 738 12.97 -5.92 -41.97
N GLY A 739 12.55 -4.74 -41.51
CA GLY A 739 12.10 -3.63 -42.35
C GLY A 739 10.60 -3.60 -42.61
N LEU A 740 9.84 -4.49 -41.98
CA LEU A 740 8.38 -4.52 -41.92
C LEU A 740 7.91 -5.14 -40.58
N PRO A 741 6.67 -4.88 -40.13
CA PRO A 741 5.71 -3.91 -40.69
C PRO A 741 6.19 -2.45 -40.54
N ASP A 742 7.09 -2.18 -39.60
CA ASP A 742 7.66 -0.86 -39.39
C ASP A 742 8.95 -0.68 -40.21
N ARG A 743 9.06 0.44 -40.93
CA ARG A 743 10.18 0.73 -41.83
C ARG A 743 11.39 1.20 -41.03
N ASN A 744 12.49 0.45 -41.08
CA ASN A 744 13.71 0.73 -40.31
C ASN A 744 14.91 1.26 -41.14
N GLY A 745 14.68 1.63 -42.40
CA GLY A 745 15.72 2.12 -43.32
C GLY A 745 16.67 1.01 -43.74
N MET A 746 17.98 1.27 -43.88
CA MET A 746 18.97 0.21 -44.23
C MET A 746 19.33 -0.71 -43.06
N ARG A 747 18.76 -0.50 -41.87
CA ARG A 747 19.07 -1.31 -40.69
C ARG A 747 18.54 -2.73 -40.80
N HIS A 748 17.54 -3.00 -41.64
CA HIS A 748 16.98 -4.33 -41.84
C HIS A 748 18.05 -5.41 -42.10
N ALA A 749 19.04 -5.12 -42.95
CA ALA A 749 20.08 -6.08 -43.31
C ALA A 749 21.03 -6.35 -42.14
N LYS A 750 21.33 -5.30 -41.37
CA LYS A 750 22.21 -5.38 -40.19
C LYS A 750 21.58 -6.21 -39.07
N GLU A 751 20.31 -5.99 -38.77
CA GLU A 751 19.58 -6.71 -37.71
C GLU A 751 19.51 -8.20 -38.05
N ILE A 752 19.14 -8.55 -39.29
CA ILE A 752 19.08 -9.94 -39.74
C ILE A 752 20.47 -10.59 -39.75
N ALA A 753 21.53 -9.90 -40.19
CA ALA A 753 22.88 -10.44 -40.19
C ALA A 753 23.38 -10.77 -38.77
N ARG A 754 23.11 -9.90 -37.79
CA ARG A 754 23.44 -10.11 -36.38
C ARG A 754 22.66 -11.26 -35.76
N MET A 755 21.35 -11.25 -35.97
CA MET A 755 20.47 -12.34 -35.55
C MET A 755 20.96 -13.68 -36.11
N SER A 756 21.33 -13.73 -37.39
CA SER A 756 21.82 -14.96 -38.05
C SER A 756 23.11 -15.49 -37.41
N LEU A 757 24.06 -14.61 -37.08
CA LEU A 757 25.29 -15.00 -36.38
C LEU A 757 25.01 -15.48 -34.95
N ALA A 758 24.06 -14.86 -34.25
CA ALA A 758 23.65 -15.27 -32.91
C ALA A 758 22.95 -16.63 -32.91
N LEU A 759 22.02 -16.86 -33.84
CA LEU A 759 21.32 -18.13 -34.03
C LEU A 759 22.31 -19.26 -34.35
N LEU A 760 23.26 -19.03 -35.27
CA LEU A 760 24.28 -20.02 -35.62
C LEU A 760 25.12 -20.44 -34.39
N LYS A 761 25.52 -19.47 -33.56
CA LYS A 761 26.25 -19.74 -32.31
C LYS A 761 25.40 -20.54 -31.32
N ALA A 762 24.13 -20.17 -31.11
CA ALA A 762 23.25 -20.86 -30.18
C ALA A 762 23.01 -22.32 -30.57
N VAL A 763 22.81 -22.59 -31.87
CA VAL A 763 22.60 -23.95 -32.39
C VAL A 763 23.78 -24.87 -32.11
N THR A 764 25.02 -24.37 -32.11
CA THR A 764 26.19 -25.21 -31.77
C THR A 764 26.18 -25.74 -30.33
N SER A 765 25.49 -25.05 -29.42
CA SER A 765 25.34 -25.45 -28.02
C SER A 765 24.04 -26.22 -27.73
N PHE A 766 23.12 -26.29 -28.71
CA PHE A 766 21.82 -26.91 -28.55
C PHE A 766 21.92 -28.43 -28.63
N LYS A 767 21.30 -29.14 -27.67
CA LYS A 767 21.28 -30.61 -27.61
C LYS A 767 19.85 -31.14 -27.68
N ILE A 768 19.66 -32.23 -28.42
CA ILE A 768 18.37 -32.89 -28.57
C ILE A 768 18.09 -33.79 -27.35
N ARG A 769 16.98 -33.57 -26.64
CA ARG A 769 16.62 -34.31 -25.41
C ARG A 769 16.68 -35.83 -25.56
N HIS A 770 16.17 -36.34 -26.68
CA HIS A 770 16.08 -37.78 -26.96
C HIS A 770 17.30 -38.35 -27.70
N ARG A 771 18.25 -37.51 -28.16
CA ARG A 771 19.45 -37.88 -28.92
C ARG A 771 20.61 -36.93 -28.60
N GLN A 772 21.22 -37.11 -27.44
CA GLN A 772 22.19 -36.15 -26.88
C GLN A 772 23.52 -36.07 -27.65
N ASP A 773 23.82 -37.08 -28.47
CA ASP A 773 25.05 -37.17 -29.28
C ASP A 773 24.90 -36.52 -30.66
N ASP A 774 23.67 -36.27 -31.10
CA ASP A 774 23.39 -35.65 -32.40
C ASP A 774 23.35 -34.12 -32.24
N THR A 775 24.10 -33.41 -33.08
CA THR A 775 24.13 -31.94 -33.13
C THR A 775 23.27 -31.43 -34.28
N VAL A 776 22.43 -30.44 -34.00
CA VAL A 776 21.60 -29.79 -35.01
C VAL A 776 22.48 -28.95 -35.92
N LYS A 777 22.31 -29.11 -37.23
CA LYS A 777 23.03 -28.31 -38.23
C LYS A 777 22.05 -27.41 -38.95
N LEU A 778 22.22 -26.11 -38.78
CA LEU A 778 21.38 -25.12 -39.44
C LEU A 778 22.00 -24.70 -40.77
N ARG A 779 21.16 -24.52 -41.79
CA ARG A 779 21.50 -23.85 -43.05
C ARG A 779 20.75 -22.52 -43.09
N ILE A 780 21.43 -21.42 -43.43
CA ILE A 780 20.83 -20.08 -43.43
C ILE A 780 21.00 -19.41 -44.78
N GLY A 781 19.93 -18.81 -45.31
CA GLY A 781 19.92 -17.95 -46.49
C GLY A 781 19.33 -16.57 -46.22
N ILE A 782 19.98 -15.53 -46.73
CA ILE A 782 19.56 -14.13 -46.53
C ILE A 782 19.54 -13.37 -47.87
N HIS A 783 18.42 -12.74 -48.17
CA HIS A 783 18.27 -11.86 -49.33
C HIS A 783 17.55 -10.55 -48.99
N SER A 784 17.94 -9.47 -49.65
CA SER A 784 17.36 -8.14 -49.46
C SER A 784 16.76 -7.65 -50.77
N GLY A 785 15.52 -7.18 -50.73
CA GLY A 785 14.79 -6.74 -51.91
C GLY A 785 13.38 -6.21 -51.58
N PRO A 786 12.64 -5.71 -52.57
CA PRO A 786 11.28 -5.20 -52.37
C PRO A 786 10.26 -6.32 -52.12
N CYS A 787 9.25 -6.06 -51.30
CA CYS A 787 8.13 -6.99 -51.09
C CYS A 787 6.81 -6.26 -50.82
N CYS A 788 5.69 -6.91 -51.10
CA CYS A 788 4.37 -6.48 -50.65
C CYS A 788 3.99 -7.30 -49.41
N ALA A 789 3.42 -6.68 -48.37
CA ALA A 789 2.92 -7.39 -47.20
C ALA A 789 1.50 -6.96 -46.86
N GLY A 790 0.67 -7.91 -46.41
CA GLY A 790 -0.74 -7.64 -46.12
C GLY A 790 -1.40 -8.77 -45.34
N VAL A 791 -2.60 -8.50 -44.82
CA VAL A 791 -3.38 -9.50 -44.08
C VAL A 791 -4.25 -10.30 -45.04
N VAL A 792 -4.13 -11.63 -44.99
CA VAL A 792 -4.91 -12.57 -45.80
C VAL A 792 -5.83 -13.38 -44.90
N GLY A 793 -7.08 -13.56 -45.33
CA GLY A 793 -8.10 -14.35 -44.63
C GLY A 793 -9.01 -13.53 -43.70
N GLN A 794 -10.32 -13.78 -43.77
CA GLN A 794 -11.32 -13.09 -42.93
C GLN A 794 -11.50 -13.74 -41.56
N LYS A 795 -11.55 -15.08 -41.51
CA LYS A 795 -11.81 -15.84 -40.27
C LYS A 795 -10.54 -16.13 -39.45
N MET A 796 -9.40 -16.26 -40.13
CA MET A 796 -8.08 -16.45 -39.53
C MET A 796 -7.10 -15.51 -40.26
N PRO A 797 -7.00 -14.24 -39.84
CA PRO A 797 -6.14 -13.26 -40.50
C PRO A 797 -4.67 -13.61 -40.28
N ARG A 798 -3.91 -13.70 -41.37
CA ARG A 798 -2.46 -13.98 -41.36
C ARG A 798 -1.72 -12.85 -42.05
N TYR A 799 -0.63 -12.38 -41.46
CA TYR A 799 0.20 -11.36 -42.08
C TYR A 799 1.18 -12.04 -43.05
N CYS A 800 0.86 -11.99 -44.34
CA CYS A 800 1.59 -12.68 -45.39
C CYS A 800 2.44 -11.71 -46.19
N LEU A 801 3.60 -12.19 -46.65
CA LEU A 801 4.47 -11.46 -47.55
C LEU A 801 4.39 -12.06 -48.96
N PHE A 802 4.49 -11.20 -49.96
CA PHE A 802 4.47 -11.54 -51.37
C PHE A 802 5.60 -10.83 -52.11
N GLY A 803 6.31 -11.57 -52.96
CA GLY A 803 7.34 -10.99 -53.83
C GLY A 803 8.46 -11.96 -54.19
N ASP A 804 9.21 -11.61 -55.23
CA ASP A 804 10.37 -12.38 -55.69
C ASP A 804 11.50 -12.44 -54.64
N THR A 805 11.53 -11.47 -53.73
CA THR A 805 12.47 -11.42 -52.60
C THR A 805 12.38 -12.68 -51.72
N ILE A 806 11.17 -13.19 -51.48
CA ILE A 806 10.94 -14.39 -50.65
C ILE A 806 11.48 -15.64 -51.36
N ASN A 807 11.16 -15.76 -52.65
CA ASN A 807 11.62 -16.87 -53.49
C ASN A 807 13.15 -16.88 -53.61
N THR A 808 13.76 -15.71 -53.74
CA THR A 808 15.22 -15.58 -53.83
C THR A 808 15.87 -15.90 -52.48
N ALA A 809 15.29 -15.46 -51.35
CA ALA A 809 15.79 -15.79 -50.01
C ALA A 809 15.74 -17.31 -49.73
N SER A 810 14.63 -17.98 -50.07
CA SER A 810 14.50 -19.45 -49.98
C SER A 810 15.52 -20.17 -50.90
N ARG A 811 15.87 -19.60 -52.05
CA ARG A 811 16.94 -20.16 -52.90
C ARG A 811 18.33 -19.96 -52.29
N MET A 812 18.58 -18.86 -51.59
CA MET A 812 19.83 -18.66 -50.85
C MET A 812 19.96 -19.67 -49.71
N GLU A 813 18.85 -20.02 -49.06
CA GLU A 813 18.84 -21.09 -48.05
C GLU A 813 19.13 -22.43 -48.73
N SER A 814 18.32 -22.89 -49.69
CA SER A 814 18.45 -24.24 -50.28
C SER A 814 19.76 -24.51 -51.02
N THR A 815 20.42 -23.49 -51.58
CA THR A 815 21.75 -23.59 -52.20
C THR A 815 22.90 -23.33 -51.22
N GLY A 816 22.59 -23.06 -49.95
CA GLY A 816 23.54 -22.85 -48.88
C GLY A 816 24.23 -24.14 -48.40
N GLU A 817 25.25 -23.98 -47.56
CA GLU A 817 25.98 -25.07 -46.93
C GLU A 817 25.62 -25.15 -45.45
N GLN A 818 25.74 -26.34 -44.86
CA GLN A 818 25.50 -26.54 -43.43
C GLN A 818 26.42 -25.65 -42.58
N LEU A 819 25.88 -25.10 -41.49
CA LEU A 819 26.57 -24.22 -40.54
C LEU A 819 27.18 -22.96 -41.18
N LYS A 820 26.67 -22.51 -42.33
CA LYS A 820 27.08 -21.26 -42.97
C LYS A 820 25.89 -20.37 -43.29
N ILE A 821 26.14 -19.07 -43.32
CA ILE A 821 25.16 -18.03 -43.66
C ILE A 821 25.39 -17.57 -45.10
N HIS A 822 24.47 -17.94 -45.98
CA HIS A 822 24.54 -17.63 -47.41
C HIS A 822 23.85 -16.30 -47.72
N VAL A 823 24.56 -15.40 -48.39
CA VAL A 823 24.14 -14.02 -48.60
C VAL A 823 24.11 -13.67 -50.08
N SER A 824 22.98 -13.11 -50.52
CA SER A 824 22.81 -12.58 -51.88
C SER A 824 23.64 -11.30 -52.14
N PRO A 825 23.92 -10.95 -53.41
CA PRO A 825 24.65 -9.72 -53.74
C PRO A 825 23.94 -8.44 -53.26
N ASP A 826 22.62 -8.40 -53.29
CA ASP A 826 21.86 -7.22 -52.85
C ASP A 826 21.95 -7.01 -51.33
N THR A 827 21.92 -8.10 -50.54
CA THR A 827 22.20 -8.01 -49.09
C THR A 827 23.63 -7.58 -48.83
N LYS A 828 24.60 -8.06 -49.63
CA LYS A 828 26.01 -7.67 -49.50
C LYS A 828 26.20 -6.17 -49.70
N ILE A 829 25.51 -5.56 -50.67
CA ILE A 829 25.50 -4.10 -50.86
C ILE A 829 24.92 -3.38 -49.63
N ALA A 830 23.83 -3.91 -49.04
CA ALA A 830 23.23 -3.32 -47.84
C ALA A 830 24.14 -3.44 -46.59
N LEU A 831 24.91 -4.52 -46.47
CA LEU A 831 25.87 -4.72 -45.37
C LEU A 831 27.16 -3.90 -45.56
N ASP A 832 27.63 -3.76 -46.81
CA ASP A 832 28.80 -2.94 -47.17
C ASP A 832 28.61 -1.46 -46.76
N TYR A 833 27.36 -0.98 -46.70
CA TYR A 833 27.03 0.36 -46.20
C TYR A 833 27.51 0.60 -44.74
N PHE A 834 27.53 -0.44 -43.91
CA PHE A 834 27.94 -0.35 -42.50
C PHE A 834 29.42 -0.66 -42.28
N GLY A 835 30.06 -1.42 -43.19
CA GLY A 835 31.51 -1.68 -43.19
C GLY A 835 32.04 -2.53 -42.02
N ASN A 836 31.16 -3.15 -41.23
CA ASN A 836 31.49 -3.91 -40.01
C ASN A 836 31.35 -5.43 -40.17
N PHE A 837 30.89 -5.92 -41.33
CA PHE A 837 30.68 -7.34 -41.60
C PHE A 837 31.74 -7.90 -42.55
N THR A 838 32.25 -9.10 -42.23
CA THR A 838 33.22 -9.80 -43.08
C THR A 838 32.48 -10.79 -43.98
N LEU A 839 32.45 -10.52 -45.28
CA LEU A 839 31.84 -11.38 -46.31
C LEU A 839 32.91 -11.95 -47.25
N VAL A 840 32.85 -13.26 -47.50
CA VAL A 840 33.77 -13.96 -48.44
C VAL A 840 33.02 -14.35 -49.71
N PRO A 841 33.54 -14.02 -50.91
CA PRO A 841 32.92 -14.40 -52.18
C PRO A 841 32.94 -15.93 -52.36
N ARG A 842 31.84 -16.47 -52.87
CA ARG A 842 31.69 -17.86 -53.32
C ARG A 842 31.95 -17.96 -54.83
N GLU A 843 32.13 -19.15 -55.38
CA GLU A 843 32.05 -19.35 -56.83
C GLU A 843 30.64 -19.02 -57.38
N GLU A 844 30.54 -18.69 -58.67
CA GLU A 844 29.25 -18.44 -59.31
C GLU A 844 28.36 -19.68 -59.25
N ILE A 845 27.23 -19.56 -58.55
CA ILE A 845 26.25 -20.64 -58.45
C ILE A 845 25.09 -20.43 -59.41
N GLN A 846 24.59 -21.51 -59.99
CA GLN A 846 23.39 -21.48 -60.81
C GLN A 846 22.15 -21.43 -59.90
N VAL A 847 21.50 -20.27 -59.82
CA VAL A 847 20.28 -20.09 -59.04
C VAL A 847 19.09 -20.20 -59.99
N LYS A 848 18.23 -21.21 -59.74
CA LYS A 848 17.02 -21.47 -60.55
C LYS A 848 16.25 -20.16 -60.73
N GLY A 849 15.92 -19.78 -61.98
CA GLY A 849 15.18 -18.56 -62.30
C GLY A 849 15.95 -17.23 -62.23
N LYS A 850 17.21 -17.21 -61.76
CA LYS A 850 18.07 -16.00 -61.75
C LYS A 850 19.34 -16.14 -62.58
N GLY A 851 19.71 -17.35 -62.99
CA GLY A 851 20.93 -17.60 -63.76
C GLY A 851 22.15 -17.82 -62.87
N LYS A 852 23.35 -17.61 -63.42
CA LYS A 852 24.60 -17.61 -62.64
C LYS A 852 24.66 -16.33 -61.81
N MET A 853 24.84 -16.48 -60.50
CA MET A 853 24.92 -15.35 -59.57
C MET A 853 26.11 -15.54 -58.63
N GLN A 854 26.88 -14.46 -58.47
CA GLN A 854 27.92 -14.34 -57.47
C GLN A 854 27.31 -14.12 -56.09
N THR A 855 27.56 -15.03 -55.15
CA THR A 855 27.06 -14.97 -53.77
C THR A 855 28.20 -14.93 -52.75
N TYR A 856 27.86 -14.73 -51.47
CA TYR A 856 28.82 -14.50 -50.41
C TYR A 856 28.49 -15.29 -49.15
N TRP A 857 29.53 -15.63 -48.38
CA TRP A 857 29.41 -16.20 -47.04
C TRP A 857 29.62 -15.10 -45.99
N LEU A 858 28.66 -14.93 -45.07
CA LEU A 858 28.84 -14.07 -43.91
C LEU A 858 29.56 -14.86 -42.81
N ILE A 859 30.73 -14.37 -42.38
CA ILE A 859 31.58 -15.06 -41.40
C ILE A 859 31.43 -14.47 -40.00
N SER A 860 31.59 -13.16 -39.87
CA SER A 860 31.64 -12.49 -38.57
C SER A 860 31.33 -11.00 -38.66
N GLU A 861 31.03 -10.40 -37.50
CA GLU A 861 30.96 -8.95 -37.30
C GLU A 861 32.19 -8.49 -36.50
N ASN A 862 32.88 -7.45 -36.98
CA ASN A 862 33.99 -6.82 -36.27
C ASN A 862 33.47 -5.63 -35.43
N GLU A 863 33.32 -5.83 -34.12
CA GLU A 863 32.81 -4.79 -33.20
C GLU A 863 33.74 -3.57 -33.05
N ALA A 864 35.04 -3.73 -33.33
CA ALA A 864 36.06 -2.69 -33.19
C ALA A 864 36.03 -1.61 -34.30
N ALA A 865 35.31 -1.84 -35.40
CA ALA A 865 35.19 -0.92 -36.53
C ALA A 865 33.89 -0.09 -36.45
N ARG A 866 33.68 0.70 -35.39
CA ARG A 866 32.61 1.71 -35.36
C ARG A 866 33.04 2.95 -36.15
N VAL A 867 33.18 2.82 -37.46
CA VAL A 867 33.40 3.97 -38.35
C VAL A 867 32.04 4.45 -38.85
N THR A 868 31.67 5.69 -38.52
CA THR A 868 30.57 6.39 -39.20
C THR A 868 30.90 6.46 -40.69
N PRO A 869 29.99 6.04 -41.60
CA PRO A 869 30.32 5.97 -43.02
C PRO A 869 30.64 7.36 -43.56
N SER A 870 31.71 7.48 -44.35
CA SER A 870 32.10 8.74 -44.98
C SER A 870 31.06 9.19 -46.01
N PRO A 871 30.85 10.51 -46.20
CA PRO A 871 29.83 11.04 -47.10
C PRO A 871 30.01 10.62 -48.58
N ALA A 872 31.19 10.11 -48.98
CA ALA A 872 31.45 9.61 -50.32
C ALA A 872 30.78 8.24 -50.61
N VAL A 873 30.65 7.38 -49.61
CA VAL A 873 30.02 6.04 -49.76
C VAL A 873 28.49 6.18 -49.82
N GLN A 874 27.92 7.14 -49.08
CA GLN A 874 26.49 7.47 -49.12
C GLN A 874 26.01 7.97 -50.48
N LYS A 875 26.90 8.63 -51.25
CA LYS A 875 26.58 9.14 -52.60
C LYS A 875 26.57 8.00 -53.63
N ARG A 876 27.59 7.12 -53.60
CA ARG A 876 27.67 5.95 -54.50
C ARG A 876 26.56 4.92 -54.30
N SER A 877 26.15 4.63 -53.06
CA SER A 877 25.06 3.68 -52.79
C SER A 877 23.69 4.23 -53.18
N LYS A 878 23.42 5.52 -52.90
CA LYS A 878 22.20 6.21 -53.37
C LYS A 878 22.11 6.26 -54.89
N ASP A 879 23.24 6.45 -55.59
CA ASP A 879 23.27 6.48 -57.06
C ASP A 879 23.14 5.08 -57.69
N GLN A 880 23.64 4.02 -57.06
CA GLN A 880 23.40 2.64 -57.53
C GLN A 880 21.96 2.16 -57.31
N VAL A 881 21.33 2.54 -56.19
CA VAL A 881 19.91 2.25 -55.93
C VAL A 881 19.00 3.09 -56.85
N LYS A 882 19.36 4.35 -57.16
CA LYS A 882 18.64 5.17 -58.15
C LYS A 882 18.80 4.67 -59.59
N ARG A 883 19.93 4.07 -59.96
CA ARG A 883 20.17 3.53 -61.32
C ARG A 883 19.48 2.18 -61.59
N ARG A 884 18.97 1.51 -60.56
CA ARG A 884 18.22 0.24 -60.66
C ARG A 884 16.70 0.41 -60.51
N ARG A 885 16.21 1.64 -60.27
CA ARG A 885 14.79 1.99 -60.32
C ARG A 885 14.31 2.16 -61.76
#